data_AF-A0A2T5K175-F1
#
_entry.id   AF-A0A2T5K175-F1
#
_cell.length_a   1.000
_cell.length_b   1.000
_cell.length_c   1.000
_cell.angle_alpha   90.00
_cell.angle_beta   90.00
_cell.angle_gamma   90.00
#
_symmetry.space_group_name_H-M   'P 1'
#
loop_
_entity.id
_entity.type
_entity.pdbx_description
1 polymer ?
#
loop_
_entity_poly.entity_id
_entity_poly.type
_entity_poly.pdbx_seq_one_letter_code
_entity_poly.pdbx_strand_id
1 'polypeptide(L)'
;MTDDFTGLPVGTRLDDQLPGIKFLKYGGMVGGIVVDSVSGHVASFNDAPGCEFCGSGARISFSALQRSVSLHVGLLPVTGVTVQQDLRLTGLDAGGMAVATAIANVTAGTGFDTTLDLAIAEPRIATVVLEAVNDPALLAAIAVRDITFEETTGGQADFFLVGPLGETLVQGGAAADIPVTIMRIGGSSGAIGFTFSQLPAGVTGSVNPNPSLGTGITLHLQADASSMPETRLVVLTGTPTPSAGPAPRSLAMVIATTPKLRIFGPADIDFAGCNPQGAHGSVTRDYWVIRDPSISGPLTVSLEGLPADVSGTADPQTLTFPGGAIGERVTVNINTIAGPTVPDTAVTLRLVGSGIDLPFTVLVHGSCPQQNRNFVIRGQFGYLNANSVEPGVGFQPLIGAQVEFFRYRSDWYDDKVGETSTDDQGRFSLDLYASIDGDYYARLRLFSPEVEVEDADNSSVWSIDTAHQSNSGGLIEVGTIQISRDGGEGTPRAAVWQGFRNAAREFPDKFGEAVPGGFFKVQIWRGHLTPLTWYDEVHWAHGYRTGEFGNPYRATTHEFSHVFRDVLDGPESHWHGDDLLYVYGRGHGSCIAPVTGSANAGFAFHEGWAEFWSNDTTCCPGDESNQDIEGTVAHDLENLAGKLPGNVSDRRKGMLQVLQRGPNLIHSDEEFRREYVSQFPGIPLGNISDGCSGVENRHAYFELDPAWQRENLMPAIRARQKAITGFKQQQRYSTGLRTFMLRAAIEETSVIIQRMNEQLAELDRGGPPERYLKQAPFQRLRRAEFLSMRRAIQVRALRDACAVVPPEQRHEIERRIRLLEESRIEDAALETLLPLPPVAGDDATTPLREDGYK
;
A
#
# COMPACT_ATOMS: atom_id res chain seq x y z
N MET A 1 -3.13 -32.08 34.18
CA MET A 1 -4.52 -31.67 33.95
C MET A 1 -4.89 -32.09 32.56
N THR A 2 -6.07 -32.66 32.40
CA THR A 2 -6.64 -32.96 31.08
C THR A 2 -7.93 -32.20 31.02
N ASP A 3 -7.98 -31.21 30.15
CA ASP A 3 -9.19 -30.44 29.89
C ASP A 3 -9.78 -30.88 28.55
N ASP A 4 -11.10 -31.01 28.53
CA ASP A 4 -11.87 -31.30 27.32
C ASP A 4 -12.92 -30.21 27.10
N PHE A 5 -13.63 -30.30 25.97
CA PHE A 5 -14.61 -29.31 25.57
C PHE A 5 -16.05 -29.76 25.88
N THR A 6 -16.25 -30.87 26.58
CA THR A 6 -17.58 -31.46 26.83
C THR A 6 -18.46 -30.57 27.70
N GLY A 7 -17.86 -29.78 28.59
CA GLY A 7 -18.56 -28.82 29.44
C GLY A 7 -18.96 -27.51 28.75
N LEU A 8 -18.51 -27.26 27.52
CA LEU A 8 -18.81 -26.04 26.76
C LEU A 8 -19.93 -26.30 25.74
N PRO A 9 -20.90 -25.38 25.59
CA PRO A 9 -21.91 -25.49 24.53
C PRO A 9 -21.29 -25.46 23.13
N VAL A 10 -21.87 -26.22 22.20
CA VAL A 10 -21.54 -26.11 20.76
C VAL A 10 -21.75 -24.67 20.29
N GLY A 11 -20.82 -24.15 19.51
CA GLY A 11 -20.77 -22.76 19.04
C GLY A 11 -19.99 -21.81 19.96
N THR A 12 -19.50 -22.27 21.12
CA THR A 12 -18.66 -21.44 22.00
C THR A 12 -17.33 -21.14 21.32
N ARG A 13 -17.05 -19.86 21.07
CA ARG A 13 -15.73 -19.39 20.60
C ARG A 13 -14.73 -19.43 21.75
N LEU A 14 -13.57 -20.03 21.51
CA LEU A 14 -12.54 -20.27 22.50
C LEU A 14 -11.64 -19.04 22.69
N ASP A 15 -11.52 -18.60 23.94
CA ASP A 15 -10.59 -17.59 24.44
C ASP A 15 -10.00 -18.08 25.77
N ASP A 16 -10.65 -17.86 26.91
CA ASP A 16 -10.12 -18.19 28.24
C ASP A 16 -11.06 -19.09 29.08
N GLN A 17 -11.96 -19.82 28.42
CA GLN A 17 -12.99 -20.61 29.11
C GLN A 17 -12.43 -21.85 29.84
N LEU A 18 -11.22 -22.30 29.47
CA LEU A 18 -10.56 -23.43 30.13
C LEU A 18 -9.52 -22.93 31.15
N PRO A 19 -9.52 -23.43 32.40
CA PRO A 19 -8.61 -22.98 33.42
C PRO A 19 -7.14 -23.10 32.99
N GLY A 20 -6.42 -21.98 33.08
CA GLY A 20 -4.99 -21.96 32.82
C GLY A 20 -4.57 -22.07 31.35
N ILE A 21 -5.53 -22.05 30.43
CA ILE A 21 -5.32 -21.98 28.98
C ILE A 21 -5.93 -20.67 28.45
N LYS A 22 -5.24 -20.02 27.53
CA LYS A 22 -5.82 -18.99 26.68
C LYS A 22 -5.58 -19.31 25.21
N PHE A 23 -6.66 -19.42 24.45
CA PHE A 23 -6.68 -19.64 23.01
C PHE A 23 -6.46 -18.30 22.32
N LEU A 24 -5.28 -18.17 21.72
CA LEU A 24 -4.93 -17.03 20.89
C LEU A 24 -5.34 -17.32 19.45
N LYS A 25 -5.58 -16.26 18.69
CA LYS A 25 -5.82 -16.42 17.25
C LYS A 25 -4.55 -16.95 16.56
N TYR A 26 -4.66 -18.09 15.90
CA TYR A 26 -3.60 -18.66 15.07
C TYR A 26 -3.47 -17.86 13.78
N GLY A 27 -2.23 -17.58 13.36
CA GLY A 27 -1.94 -16.63 12.28
C GLY A 27 -2.41 -15.19 12.58
N GLY A 28 -2.98 -14.94 13.76
CA GLY A 28 -3.69 -13.70 14.10
C GLY A 28 -5.20 -13.74 13.81
N MET A 29 -5.78 -14.81 13.24
CA MET A 29 -7.22 -14.88 12.89
C MET A 29 -7.96 -16.10 13.40
N VAL A 30 -7.33 -17.27 13.27
CA VAL A 30 -8.02 -18.55 13.36
C VAL A 30 -8.21 -18.86 14.84
N GLY A 31 -9.45 -18.70 15.30
CA GLY A 31 -9.88 -19.08 16.63
C GLY A 31 -10.26 -20.56 16.69
N GLY A 32 -10.53 -21.00 17.91
CA GLY A 32 -11.19 -22.26 18.13
C GLY A 32 -12.68 -22.04 18.35
N ILE A 33 -13.51 -22.96 17.87
CA ILE A 33 -14.94 -23.04 18.22
C ILE A 33 -15.27 -24.46 18.65
N VAL A 34 -16.15 -24.58 19.63
CA VAL A 34 -16.64 -25.88 20.07
C VAL A 34 -17.64 -26.41 19.06
N VAL A 35 -17.39 -27.62 18.54
CA VAL A 35 -18.28 -28.32 17.59
C VAL A 35 -18.63 -29.70 18.10
N ASP A 36 -19.73 -30.25 17.60
CA ASP A 36 -20.11 -31.63 17.89
C ASP A 36 -19.36 -32.63 16.99
N SER A 37 -19.09 -33.83 17.50
CA SER A 37 -18.41 -34.89 16.77
C SER A 37 -18.77 -36.28 17.29
N VAL A 38 -18.38 -37.32 16.55
CA VAL A 38 -18.53 -38.72 16.99
C VAL A 38 -17.79 -39.05 18.30
N SER A 39 -16.88 -38.19 18.74
CA SER A 39 -16.13 -38.32 20.00
C SER A 39 -16.60 -37.33 21.08
N GLY A 40 -17.77 -36.71 20.90
CA GLY A 40 -18.29 -35.64 21.77
C GLY A 40 -17.87 -34.25 21.29
N HIS A 41 -17.99 -33.25 22.16
CA HIS A 41 -17.58 -31.88 21.84
C HIS A 41 -16.07 -31.78 21.68
N VAL A 42 -15.63 -31.16 20.60
CA VAL A 42 -14.21 -30.94 20.28
C VAL A 42 -13.99 -29.48 19.92
N ALA A 43 -12.76 -28.99 20.09
CA ALA A 43 -12.35 -27.67 19.60
C ALA A 43 -11.94 -27.78 18.14
N SER A 44 -12.73 -27.22 17.25
CA SER A 44 -12.35 -27.05 15.84
C SER A 44 -11.62 -25.73 15.66
N PHE A 45 -10.41 -25.78 15.10
CA PHE A 45 -9.53 -24.63 14.90
C PHE A 45 -9.61 -24.12 13.47
N ASN A 46 -10.84 -23.85 13.05
CA ASN A 46 -11.19 -23.24 11.79
C ASN A 46 -12.21 -22.11 12.00
N ASP A 47 -12.38 -21.65 13.25
CA ASP A 47 -13.17 -20.47 13.57
C ASP A 47 -12.36 -19.22 13.21
N ALA A 48 -12.21 -19.04 11.91
CA ALA A 48 -11.68 -17.85 11.30
C ALA A 48 -12.85 -17.16 10.62
N PRO A 49 -13.67 -16.38 11.37
CA PRO A 49 -14.82 -15.71 10.80
C PRO A 49 -14.43 -14.99 9.52
N GLY A 50 -15.06 -15.38 8.41
CA GLY A 50 -14.64 -15.13 7.03
C GLY A 50 -13.15 -15.28 6.75
N CYS A 51 -12.75 -16.49 6.47
CA CYS A 51 -11.52 -16.73 5.76
C CYS A 51 -11.77 -17.90 4.82
N GLU A 52 -11.80 -17.62 3.51
CA GLU A 52 -12.15 -18.61 2.47
C GLU A 52 -11.06 -19.69 2.32
N PHE A 53 -9.80 -19.36 2.64
CA PHE A 53 -8.66 -20.25 2.51
C PHE A 53 -7.72 -20.21 3.72
N CYS A 54 -8.26 -20.12 4.94
CA CYS A 54 -7.43 -20.21 6.13
C CYS A 54 -6.99 -21.64 6.37
N GLY A 55 -5.67 -21.82 6.44
CA GLY A 55 -5.08 -22.99 7.07
C GLY A 55 -5.63 -23.14 8.48
N SER A 56 -6.27 -24.28 8.76
CA SER A 56 -6.69 -24.58 10.12
C SER A 56 -5.47 -24.69 11.03
N GLY A 57 -5.58 -24.17 12.24
CA GLY A 57 -4.48 -24.15 13.18
C GLY A 57 -4.84 -23.52 14.51
N ALA A 58 -4.14 -23.92 15.57
CA ALA A 58 -4.37 -23.47 16.92
C ALA A 58 -3.13 -22.73 17.45
N ARG A 59 -3.33 -21.64 18.19
CA ARG A 59 -2.29 -21.05 19.02
C ARG A 59 -2.80 -21.01 20.46
N ILE A 60 -2.18 -21.79 21.33
CA ILE A 60 -2.68 -22.02 22.68
C ILE A 60 -1.59 -21.58 23.64
N SER A 61 -1.88 -20.55 24.45
CA SER A 61 -0.99 -20.06 25.49
C SER A 61 -1.38 -20.61 26.85
N PHE A 62 -0.39 -20.82 27.70
CA PHE A 62 -0.59 -21.39 29.03
C PHE A 62 -0.32 -20.34 30.11
N SER A 63 -1.11 -20.41 31.18
CA SER A 63 -0.94 -19.59 32.38
C SER A 63 0.33 -19.90 33.17
N ALA A 64 0.99 -21.04 32.91
CA ALA A 64 2.28 -21.44 33.47
C ALA A 64 3.13 -22.15 32.40
N LEU A 65 4.46 -22.13 32.55
CA LEU A 65 5.36 -22.82 31.65
C LEU A 65 5.20 -24.34 31.77
N GLN A 66 5.13 -25.01 30.62
CA GLN A 66 4.88 -26.44 30.51
C GLN A 66 6.18 -27.18 30.15
N ARG A 67 6.40 -28.38 30.71
CA ARG A 67 7.43 -29.32 30.22
C ARG A 67 6.83 -30.39 29.30
N SER A 68 5.52 -30.63 29.40
CA SER A 68 4.81 -31.54 28.53
C SER A 68 3.46 -30.96 28.12
N VAL A 69 3.12 -31.13 26.84
CA VAL A 69 1.81 -30.81 26.28
C VAL A 69 1.46 -31.94 25.33
N SER A 70 0.28 -32.51 25.50
CA SER A 70 -0.26 -33.58 24.68
C SER A 70 -1.61 -33.17 24.15
N LEU A 71 -1.80 -33.26 22.84
CA LEU A 71 -3.06 -32.98 22.17
C LEU A 71 -3.60 -34.25 21.52
N HIS A 72 -4.84 -34.59 21.78
CA HIS A 72 -5.57 -35.56 20.97
C HIS A 72 -6.18 -34.84 19.78
N VAL A 73 -5.56 -35.05 18.61
CA VAL A 73 -5.86 -34.32 17.38
C VAL A 73 -6.64 -35.18 16.39
N GLY A 74 -7.47 -34.52 15.61
CA GLY A 74 -8.22 -35.13 14.52
C GLY A 74 -8.43 -34.12 13.40
N LEU A 75 -8.96 -34.62 12.29
CA LEU A 75 -9.33 -33.81 11.13
C LEU A 75 -10.82 -33.96 10.87
N LEU A 76 -11.52 -32.82 10.90
CA LEU A 76 -12.92 -32.71 10.51
C LEU A 76 -12.99 -32.38 9.01
N PRO A 77 -13.49 -33.30 8.16
CA PRO A 77 -13.54 -33.06 6.72
C PRO A 77 -14.58 -31.98 6.38
N VAL A 78 -14.25 -31.09 5.44
CA VAL A 78 -15.15 -30.00 5.02
C VAL A 78 -16.21 -30.50 4.02
N THR A 79 -15.95 -31.56 3.25
CA THR A 79 -16.90 -32.18 2.30
C THR A 79 -16.51 -33.62 1.97
N GLY A 80 -17.26 -34.64 2.40
CA GLY A 80 -17.37 -36.01 1.82
C GLY A 80 -16.11 -36.79 1.37
N VAL A 81 -14.91 -36.28 1.62
CA VAL A 81 -13.63 -36.70 1.06
C VAL A 81 -12.71 -37.03 2.22
N THR A 82 -12.05 -38.18 2.13
CA THR A 82 -11.01 -38.59 3.08
C THR A 82 -9.69 -37.96 2.64
N VAL A 83 -9.16 -37.04 3.45
CA VAL A 83 -7.84 -36.42 3.23
C VAL A 83 -6.86 -36.83 4.32
N GLN A 84 -5.57 -36.89 3.97
CA GLN A 84 -4.49 -37.12 4.91
C GLN A 84 -3.62 -35.87 4.98
N GLN A 85 -3.32 -35.41 6.19
CA GLN A 85 -2.44 -34.27 6.42
C GLN A 85 -1.45 -34.60 7.54
N ASP A 86 -0.24 -34.08 7.40
CA ASP A 86 0.72 -34.07 8.49
C ASP A 86 0.42 -32.86 9.38
N LEU A 87 0.05 -33.13 10.63
CA LEU A 87 -0.16 -32.09 11.64
C LEU A 87 1.11 -31.93 12.47
N ARG A 88 1.56 -30.69 12.59
CA ARG A 88 2.72 -30.31 13.38
C ARG A 88 2.28 -29.53 14.61
N LEU A 89 2.68 -30.02 15.77
CA LEU A 89 2.60 -29.29 17.03
C LEU A 89 3.99 -28.75 17.37
N THR A 90 4.11 -27.44 17.52
CA THR A 90 5.36 -26.77 17.89
C THR A 90 5.19 -26.09 19.25
N GLY A 91 6.02 -26.45 20.21
CA GLY A 91 6.12 -25.78 21.50
C GLY A 91 7.06 -24.59 21.39
N LEU A 92 6.58 -23.41 21.76
CA LEU A 92 7.33 -22.15 21.80
C LEU A 92 7.59 -21.77 23.26
N ASP A 93 8.80 -21.27 23.55
CA ASP A 93 9.04 -20.58 24.81
C ASP A 93 8.43 -19.17 24.82
N ALA A 94 8.48 -18.49 25.97
CA ALA A 94 7.92 -17.14 26.11
C ALA A 94 8.67 -16.11 25.25
N GLY A 95 9.85 -16.42 24.72
CA GLY A 95 10.56 -15.62 23.72
C GLY A 95 10.07 -15.85 22.29
N GLY A 96 9.13 -16.77 22.07
CA GLY A 96 8.62 -17.16 20.76
C GLY A 96 9.52 -18.15 20.01
N MET A 97 10.56 -18.69 20.65
CA MET A 97 11.47 -19.65 20.01
C MET A 97 10.95 -21.07 20.14
N ALA A 98 11.03 -21.85 19.07
CA ALA A 98 10.65 -23.27 19.10
C ALA A 98 11.60 -24.07 20.02
N VAL A 99 11.02 -24.81 20.97
CA VAL A 99 11.74 -25.66 21.93
C VAL A 99 11.47 -27.14 21.73
N ALA A 100 10.36 -27.49 21.08
CA ALA A 100 10.01 -28.87 20.72
C ALA A 100 9.04 -28.88 19.53
N THR A 101 9.05 -29.97 18.78
CA THR A 101 8.12 -30.20 17.67
C THR A 101 7.72 -31.67 17.65
N ALA A 102 6.43 -31.94 17.43
CA ALA A 102 5.90 -33.25 17.12
C ALA A 102 5.14 -33.18 15.79
N ILE A 103 5.21 -34.24 14.99
CA ILE A 103 4.49 -34.36 13.73
C ILE A 103 3.81 -35.72 13.68
N ALA A 104 2.55 -35.74 13.26
CA ALA A 104 1.79 -36.97 13.06
C ALA A 104 0.96 -36.86 11.78
N ASN A 105 0.85 -37.97 11.06
CA ASN A 105 -0.05 -38.08 9.93
C ASN A 105 -1.47 -38.38 10.45
N VAL A 106 -2.44 -37.57 10.05
CA VAL A 106 -3.84 -37.68 10.49
C VAL A 106 -4.73 -37.86 9.27
N THR A 107 -5.68 -38.78 9.36
CA THR A 107 -6.69 -39.02 8.31
C THR A 107 -8.01 -38.41 8.74
N ALA A 108 -8.65 -37.65 7.84
CA ALA A 108 -9.94 -37.01 8.13
C ALA A 108 -11.05 -38.04 8.39
N GLY A 109 -11.85 -37.79 9.42
CA GLY A 109 -13.00 -38.61 9.80
C GLY A 109 -12.66 -39.92 10.53
N THR A 110 -11.39 -40.22 10.84
CA THR A 110 -11.02 -41.44 11.58
C THR A 110 -11.07 -41.30 13.11
N GLY A 111 -11.61 -40.19 13.62
CA GLY A 111 -11.67 -39.89 15.06
C GLY A 111 -10.44 -39.13 15.57
N PHE A 112 -10.26 -39.15 16.89
CA PHE A 112 -9.29 -38.32 17.64
C PHE A 112 -8.29 -39.17 18.45
N ASP A 113 -7.95 -40.36 17.95
CA ASP A 113 -7.01 -41.29 18.61
C ASP A 113 -5.54 -40.92 18.37
N THR A 114 -5.26 -40.00 17.45
CA THR A 114 -3.90 -39.54 17.17
C THR A 114 -3.47 -38.53 18.23
N THR A 115 -2.32 -38.78 18.86
CA THR A 115 -1.76 -37.89 19.87
C THR A 115 -0.51 -37.19 19.32
N LEU A 116 -0.41 -35.88 19.56
CA LEU A 116 0.81 -35.10 19.38
C LEU A 116 1.38 -34.74 20.75
N ASP A 117 2.52 -35.35 21.08
CA ASP A 117 3.17 -35.19 22.37
C ASP A 117 4.43 -34.33 22.27
N LEU A 118 4.46 -33.25 23.03
CA LEU A 118 5.67 -32.49 23.32
C LEU A 118 6.14 -32.85 24.72
N ALA A 119 7.42 -33.18 24.84
CA ALA A 119 8.08 -33.36 26.13
C ALA A 119 9.50 -32.77 26.06
N ILE A 120 9.82 -31.93 27.03
CA ILE A 120 11.14 -31.33 27.22
C ILE A 120 11.62 -31.54 28.66
N ALA A 121 12.92 -31.40 28.87
CA ALA A 121 13.53 -31.70 30.17
C ALA A 121 13.11 -30.71 31.28
N GLU A 122 12.90 -29.43 30.93
CA GLU A 122 12.60 -28.34 31.86
C GLU A 122 11.35 -27.57 31.40
N PRO A 123 10.50 -27.03 32.29
CA PRO A 123 9.28 -26.32 31.90
C PRO A 123 9.61 -25.00 31.19
N ARG A 124 9.48 -25.00 29.85
CA ARG A 124 9.76 -23.84 29.00
C ARG A 124 8.68 -23.54 27.96
N ILE A 125 7.73 -24.45 27.73
CA ILE A 125 6.68 -24.25 26.73
C ILE A 125 5.67 -23.24 27.28
N ALA A 126 5.64 -22.04 26.71
CA ALA A 126 4.69 -20.98 27.06
C ALA A 126 3.47 -20.99 26.14
N THR A 127 3.68 -21.39 24.89
CA THR A 127 2.65 -21.43 23.85
C THR A 127 2.88 -22.66 23.00
N VAL A 128 1.82 -23.28 22.51
CA VAL A 128 1.90 -24.25 21.42
C VAL A 128 1.22 -23.71 20.17
N VAL A 129 1.78 -24.05 19.03
CA VAL A 129 1.22 -23.80 17.71
C VAL A 129 0.95 -25.14 17.05
N LEU A 130 -0.31 -25.40 16.69
CA LEU A 130 -0.75 -26.57 15.95
C LEU A 130 -1.11 -26.12 14.53
N GLU A 131 -0.53 -26.75 13.52
CA GLU A 131 -0.70 -26.35 12.12
C GLU A 131 -0.58 -27.56 11.18
N ALA A 132 -1.12 -27.46 9.97
CA ALA A 132 -0.89 -28.45 8.92
C ALA A 132 0.42 -28.14 8.17
N VAL A 133 1.22 -29.17 7.88
CA VAL A 133 2.51 -29.04 7.18
C VAL A 133 2.32 -29.05 5.66
N ASN A 134 1.36 -29.83 5.17
CA ASN A 134 1.15 -30.12 3.75
C ASN A 134 -0.35 -30.01 3.41
N ASP A 135 -0.90 -28.78 3.44
CA ASP A 135 -2.33 -28.54 3.20
C ASP A 135 -2.60 -27.54 2.07
N PRO A 136 -2.27 -27.88 0.81
CA PRO A 136 -2.53 -26.98 -0.32
C PRO A 136 -4.01 -26.88 -0.69
N ALA A 137 -4.86 -27.75 -0.16
CA ALA A 137 -6.26 -27.89 -0.58
C ALA A 137 -7.28 -27.49 0.51
N LEU A 138 -6.85 -27.34 1.77
CA LEU A 138 -7.67 -26.84 2.88
C LEU A 138 -8.98 -27.61 3.11
N LEU A 139 -8.95 -28.93 2.81
CA LEU A 139 -10.14 -29.79 2.77
C LEU A 139 -10.56 -30.36 4.13
N ALA A 140 -9.82 -30.05 5.20
CA ALA A 140 -10.13 -30.49 6.55
C ALA A 140 -9.72 -29.45 7.60
N ALA A 141 -10.52 -29.35 8.65
CA ALA A 141 -10.22 -28.56 9.84
C ALA A 141 -9.50 -29.41 10.89
N ILE A 142 -8.40 -28.88 11.43
CA ILE A 142 -7.76 -29.39 12.62
C ILE A 142 -8.70 -29.22 13.80
N ALA A 143 -8.96 -30.31 14.50
CA ALA A 143 -9.70 -30.28 15.73
C ALA A 143 -8.95 -30.99 16.86
N VAL A 144 -9.18 -30.55 18.08
CA VAL A 144 -8.58 -31.08 19.30
C VAL A 144 -9.70 -31.57 20.21
N ARG A 145 -9.62 -32.84 20.63
CA ARG A 145 -10.60 -33.43 21.55
C ARG A 145 -10.32 -33.02 22.99
N ASP A 146 -9.07 -33.12 23.40
CA ASP A 146 -8.63 -32.80 24.74
C ASP A 146 -7.16 -32.35 24.73
N ILE A 147 -6.82 -31.59 25.77
CA ILE A 147 -5.51 -31.01 25.98
C ILE A 147 -5.01 -31.50 27.33
N THR A 148 -3.90 -32.23 27.33
CA THR A 148 -3.23 -32.63 28.56
C THR A 148 -1.95 -31.82 28.72
N PHE A 149 -1.83 -31.15 29.86
CA PHE A 149 -0.69 -30.32 30.21
C PHE A 149 -0.48 -30.34 31.74
N GLU A 150 0.54 -29.66 32.22
CA GLU A 150 0.88 -29.65 33.64
C GLU A 150 0.29 -28.43 34.35
N GLU A 151 -0.39 -28.70 35.45
CA GLU A 151 -1.01 -27.66 36.29
C GLU A 151 -0.01 -27.02 37.26
N THR A 152 1.28 -27.37 37.17
CA THR A 152 2.24 -26.89 38.17
C THR A 152 2.47 -25.38 38.03
N THR A 153 2.00 -24.65 39.04
CA THR A 153 2.31 -23.24 39.29
C THR A 153 3.78 -22.99 39.66
N GLY A 154 4.63 -24.02 39.58
CA GLY A 154 6.08 -23.97 39.81
C GLY A 154 6.91 -23.62 38.58
N GLY A 155 6.28 -23.28 37.45
CA GLY A 155 6.97 -22.72 36.30
C GLY A 155 7.56 -21.35 36.63
N GLN A 156 8.75 -21.05 36.10
CA GLN A 156 9.36 -19.74 36.24
C GLN A 156 8.40 -18.66 35.71
N ALA A 157 8.20 -17.58 36.48
CA ALA A 157 7.46 -16.41 36.03
C ALA A 157 8.02 -15.91 34.69
N ASP A 158 7.16 -15.62 33.73
CA ASP A 158 7.55 -15.13 32.40
C ASP A 158 6.45 -14.27 31.76
N PHE A 159 6.69 -13.74 30.57
CA PHE A 159 5.72 -12.96 29.81
C PHE A 159 6.07 -12.91 28.31
N PHE A 160 5.12 -12.46 27.48
CA PHE A 160 5.36 -12.04 26.09
C PHE A 160 4.49 -10.83 25.72
N LEU A 161 4.77 -10.20 24.58
CA LEU A 161 4.14 -8.96 24.12
C LEU A 161 3.31 -9.18 22.86
N VAL A 162 2.17 -8.48 22.75
CA VAL A 162 1.28 -8.48 21.57
C VAL A 162 0.83 -7.04 21.29
N GLY A 163 0.90 -6.59 20.04
CA GLY A 163 0.46 -5.25 19.63
C GLY A 163 0.52 -5.05 18.12
N PRO A 164 0.17 -3.85 17.63
CA PRO A 164 0.18 -3.50 16.21
C PRO A 164 1.56 -3.68 15.56
N LEU A 165 1.55 -3.91 14.23
CA LEU A 165 2.77 -4.18 13.45
C LEU A 165 3.29 -2.94 12.70
N GLY A 166 2.49 -1.87 12.59
CA GLY A 166 2.84 -0.65 11.90
C GLY A 166 2.20 0.59 12.51
N GLU A 167 2.83 1.74 12.30
CA GLU A 167 2.24 3.07 12.55
C GLU A 167 2.91 4.13 11.66
N THR A 168 2.11 5.04 11.12
CA THR A 168 2.56 6.18 10.32
C THR A 168 2.34 7.49 11.08
N LEU A 169 3.43 8.21 11.35
CA LEU A 169 3.44 9.49 12.04
C LEU A 169 3.58 10.65 11.04
N VAL A 170 2.65 11.60 11.09
CA VAL A 170 2.71 12.81 10.27
C VAL A 170 3.68 13.82 10.89
N GLN A 171 4.56 14.41 10.08
CA GLN A 171 5.54 15.44 10.49
C GLN A 171 4.86 16.59 11.26
N GLY A 172 5.28 16.82 12.51
CA GLY A 172 4.67 17.83 13.38
C GLY A 172 3.17 17.62 13.59
N GLY A 173 2.68 16.39 13.45
CA GLY A 173 1.31 15.97 13.68
C GLY A 173 1.00 15.70 15.15
N ALA A 174 -0.21 15.19 15.39
CA ALA A 174 -0.60 14.71 16.71
C ALA A 174 0.25 13.48 17.10
N ALA A 175 0.36 13.23 18.40
CA ALA A 175 0.95 11.99 18.90
C ALA A 175 0.02 10.80 18.61
N ALA A 176 0.61 9.65 18.33
CA ALA A 176 -0.08 8.38 18.21
C ALA A 176 0.03 7.57 19.51
N ASP A 177 -1.09 7.01 19.96
CA ASP A 177 -1.22 6.21 21.17
C ASP A 177 -1.44 4.74 20.80
N ILE A 178 -0.38 3.94 20.87
CA ILE A 178 -0.39 2.55 20.40
C ILE A 178 -0.54 1.61 21.61
N PRO A 179 -1.64 0.84 21.73
CA PRO A 179 -1.80 -0.12 22.81
C PRO A 179 -0.94 -1.37 22.59
N VAL A 180 -0.26 -1.85 23.63
CA VAL A 180 0.47 -3.12 23.66
C VAL A 180 0.01 -3.94 24.87
N THR A 181 -0.35 -5.19 24.63
CA THR A 181 -0.75 -6.16 25.64
C THR A 181 0.46 -6.93 26.16
N ILE A 182 0.56 -7.05 27.49
CA ILE A 182 1.54 -7.87 28.21
C ILE A 182 0.84 -9.16 28.66
N MET A 183 1.22 -10.27 28.05
CA MET A 183 0.72 -11.60 28.38
C MET A 183 1.61 -12.23 29.47
N ARG A 184 1.14 -12.22 30.72
CA ARG A 184 1.88 -12.74 31.88
C ARG A 184 1.68 -14.24 32.09
N ILE A 185 2.75 -14.95 32.43
CA ILE A 185 2.83 -16.41 32.57
C ILE A 185 3.48 -16.77 33.91
N GLY A 186 3.11 -17.91 34.49
CA GLY A 186 3.78 -18.54 35.63
C GLY A 186 3.76 -17.70 36.91
N GLY A 187 2.66 -16.97 37.16
CA GLY A 187 2.57 -16.07 38.31
C GLY A 187 3.42 -14.79 38.18
N SER A 188 3.84 -14.45 36.96
CA SER A 188 4.51 -13.18 36.67
C SER A 188 3.73 -12.00 37.22
N SER A 189 4.38 -11.26 38.11
CA SER A 189 3.78 -10.14 38.85
C SER A 189 4.76 -8.98 39.04
N GLY A 190 6.03 -9.18 38.69
CA GLY A 190 7.06 -8.14 38.77
C GLY A 190 6.88 -7.04 37.74
N ALA A 191 7.60 -5.94 37.98
CA ALA A 191 7.69 -4.83 37.04
C ALA A 191 8.45 -5.25 35.78
N ILE A 192 8.00 -4.74 34.63
CA ILE A 192 8.67 -4.84 33.33
C ILE A 192 8.97 -3.42 32.86
N GLY A 193 10.24 -3.08 32.71
CA GLY A 193 10.69 -1.79 32.18
C GLY A 193 10.82 -1.83 30.66
N PHE A 194 10.34 -0.81 29.96
CA PHE A 194 10.30 -0.78 28.50
C PHE A 194 11.27 0.24 27.91
N THR A 195 11.93 -0.15 26.83
CA THR A 195 12.81 0.72 26.04
C THR A 195 12.61 0.46 24.55
N PHE A 196 12.71 1.52 23.74
CA PHE A 196 12.75 1.39 22.29
C PHE A 196 14.18 1.17 21.78
N SER A 197 14.30 0.51 20.64
CA SER A 197 15.46 0.68 19.76
C SER A 197 15.49 2.11 19.19
N GLN A 198 16.45 2.38 18.30
CA GLN A 198 16.49 3.67 17.60
C GLN A 198 15.15 3.94 16.88
N LEU A 199 14.54 5.08 17.19
CA LEU A 199 13.37 5.64 16.49
C LEU A 199 13.82 6.40 15.23
N PRO A 200 12.91 6.65 14.26
CA PRO A 200 13.20 7.54 13.14
C PRO A 200 13.70 8.93 13.61
N ALA A 201 14.49 9.59 12.78
CA ALA A 201 15.03 10.91 13.12
C ALA A 201 13.89 11.94 13.31
N GLY A 202 13.91 12.67 14.43
CA GLY A 202 12.86 13.62 14.79
C GLY A 202 11.60 12.99 15.40
N VAL A 203 11.63 11.69 15.72
CA VAL A 203 10.55 11.02 16.46
C VAL A 203 10.92 10.87 17.94
N THR A 204 9.99 11.24 18.81
CA THR A 204 10.07 11.00 20.25
C THR A 204 9.08 9.90 20.65
N GLY A 205 9.43 9.12 21.67
CA GLY A 205 8.61 8.01 22.14
C GLY A 205 8.66 7.86 23.65
N SER A 206 7.52 7.55 24.25
CA SER A 206 7.43 7.19 25.67
C SER A 206 6.47 6.02 25.87
N VAL A 207 6.54 5.37 27.04
CA VAL A 207 5.71 4.21 27.38
C VAL A 207 5.02 4.48 28.70
N ASN A 208 3.71 4.22 28.77
CA ASN A 208 2.91 4.44 29.96
C ASN A 208 1.99 3.23 30.26
N PRO A 209 2.04 2.62 31.45
CA PRO A 209 3.04 2.82 32.51
C PRO A 209 4.42 2.24 32.16
N ASN A 210 5.50 2.84 32.66
CA ASN A 210 6.86 2.31 32.55
C ASN A 210 7.67 2.59 33.83
N PRO A 211 8.02 1.56 34.64
CA PRO A 211 7.75 0.14 34.41
C PRO A 211 6.27 -0.21 34.57
N SER A 212 5.82 -1.28 33.90
CA SER A 212 4.45 -1.79 34.02
C SER A 212 4.37 -2.98 34.96
N LEU A 213 3.38 -2.94 35.86
CA LEU A 213 2.91 -4.07 36.67
C LEU A 213 1.64 -4.70 36.10
N GLY A 214 0.98 -4.01 35.15
CA GLY A 214 -0.27 -4.44 34.56
C GLY A 214 -0.09 -5.44 33.41
N THR A 215 -1.19 -5.66 32.70
CA THR A 215 -1.30 -6.48 31.49
C THR A 215 -1.31 -5.66 30.20
N GLY A 216 -1.08 -4.35 30.29
CA GLY A 216 -1.05 -3.46 29.14
C GLY A 216 -0.18 -2.24 29.37
N ILE A 217 0.24 -1.64 28.27
CA ILE A 217 0.92 -0.35 28.17
C ILE A 217 0.42 0.39 26.93
N THR A 218 0.60 1.70 26.92
CA THR A 218 0.42 2.55 25.75
C THR A 218 1.77 3.15 25.36
N LEU A 219 2.11 3.06 24.08
CA LEU A 219 3.25 3.74 23.49
C LEU A 219 2.77 5.08 22.96
N HIS A 220 3.36 6.17 23.45
CA HIS A 220 3.09 7.51 22.95
C HIS A 220 4.23 7.89 22.00
N LEU A 221 3.95 7.98 20.70
CA LEU A 221 4.94 8.34 19.67
C LEU A 221 4.56 9.66 19.00
N GLN A 222 5.52 10.54 18.75
CA GLN A 222 5.28 11.80 18.07
C GLN A 222 6.45 12.20 17.17
N ALA A 223 6.16 12.53 15.92
CA ALA A 223 7.09 13.15 14.99
C ALA A 223 7.07 14.68 15.14
N ASP A 224 8.25 15.29 15.33
CA ASP A 224 8.38 16.73 15.41
C ASP A 224 8.28 17.41 14.01
N ALA A 225 8.23 18.74 13.99
CA ALA A 225 8.07 19.50 12.74
C ALA A 225 9.31 19.41 11.81
N SER A 226 10.45 18.93 12.29
CA SER A 226 11.68 18.73 11.52
C SER A 226 11.89 17.29 11.07
N SER A 227 11.00 16.36 11.46
CA SER A 227 11.11 14.94 11.09
C SER A 227 11.18 14.79 9.57
N MET A 228 12.14 14.01 9.10
CA MET A 228 12.28 13.68 7.69
C MET A 228 11.49 12.40 7.38
N PRO A 229 11.02 12.21 6.13
CA PRO A 229 10.39 10.95 5.73
C PRO A 229 11.36 9.78 5.88
N GLU A 230 10.97 8.79 6.68
CA GLU A 230 11.78 7.62 7.00
C GLU A 230 10.85 6.46 7.36
N THR A 231 11.22 5.24 6.99
CA THR A 231 10.54 4.02 7.45
C THR A 231 11.56 3.15 8.15
N ARG A 232 11.26 2.72 9.38
CA ARG A 232 12.20 1.99 10.22
C ARG A 232 11.52 0.88 11.01
N LEU A 233 12.19 -0.27 11.12
CA LEU A 233 11.83 -1.30 12.09
C LEU A 233 12.25 -0.85 13.50
N VAL A 234 11.27 -0.63 14.38
CA VAL A 234 11.45 -0.29 15.79
C VAL A 234 11.16 -1.51 16.65
N VAL A 235 12.06 -1.82 17.57
CA VAL A 235 11.92 -2.92 18.53
C VAL A 235 11.64 -2.35 19.91
N LEU A 236 10.48 -2.65 20.46
CA LEU A 236 10.15 -2.42 21.86
C LEU A 236 10.66 -3.59 22.70
N THR A 237 11.54 -3.34 23.67
CA THR A 237 12.06 -4.35 24.58
C THR A 237 11.52 -4.14 25.99
N GLY A 238 10.80 -5.13 26.50
CA GLY A 238 10.42 -5.25 27.90
C GLY A 238 11.48 -6.00 28.69
N THR A 239 12.09 -5.37 29.68
CA THR A 239 13.09 -5.94 30.59
C THR A 239 12.43 -6.26 31.92
N PRO A 240 12.31 -7.54 32.30
CA PRO A 240 11.65 -7.93 33.53
C PRO A 240 12.54 -7.76 34.76
N THR A 241 11.90 -7.51 35.89
CA THR A 241 12.45 -7.93 37.19
C THR A 241 12.37 -9.46 37.33
N PRO A 242 13.17 -10.11 38.20
CA PRO A 242 13.17 -11.56 38.33
C PRO A 242 11.80 -12.21 38.64
N SER A 243 10.87 -11.48 39.26
CA SER A 243 9.50 -11.93 39.52
C SER A 243 8.53 -11.71 38.36
N ALA A 244 8.97 -11.06 37.27
CA ALA A 244 8.21 -10.89 36.04
C ALA A 244 8.67 -11.86 34.93
N GLY A 245 9.94 -12.22 34.92
CA GLY A 245 10.56 -12.94 33.81
C GLY A 245 12.05 -13.17 34.01
N PRO A 246 12.61 -14.25 33.41
CA PRO A 246 14.06 -14.48 33.40
C PRO A 246 14.81 -13.59 32.42
N ALA A 247 14.14 -13.12 31.35
CA ALA A 247 14.80 -12.52 30.20
C ALA A 247 13.93 -11.45 29.53
N PRO A 248 14.54 -10.49 28.82
CA PRO A 248 13.80 -9.52 28.03
C PRO A 248 12.93 -10.13 26.92
N ARG A 249 11.86 -9.43 26.56
CA ARG A 249 10.92 -9.77 25.49
C ARG A 249 10.78 -8.61 24.52
N SER A 250 10.58 -8.90 23.24
CA SER A 250 10.56 -7.89 22.20
C SER A 250 9.30 -7.96 21.34
N LEU A 251 8.81 -6.79 20.94
CA LEU A 251 7.80 -6.59 19.91
C LEU A 251 8.41 -5.71 18.81
N ALA A 252 8.30 -6.12 17.56
CA ALA A 252 8.82 -5.36 16.42
C ALA A 252 7.67 -4.69 15.66
N MET A 253 7.82 -3.42 15.33
CA MET A 253 6.82 -2.59 14.66
C MET A 253 7.52 -1.75 13.59
N VAL A 254 6.88 -1.53 12.45
CA VAL A 254 7.37 -0.60 11.43
C VAL A 254 6.82 0.79 11.72
N ILE A 255 7.70 1.74 12.00
CA ILE A 255 7.33 3.14 12.20
C ILE A 255 7.75 3.93 10.97
N ALA A 256 6.77 4.56 10.32
CA ALA A 256 6.98 5.47 9.21
C ALA A 256 6.75 6.92 9.64
N THR A 257 7.51 7.85 9.06
CA THR A 257 7.22 9.28 9.12
C THR A 257 6.84 9.77 7.73
N THR A 258 5.72 10.49 7.63
CA THR A 258 5.25 11.12 6.39
C THR A 258 5.34 12.63 6.49
N PRO A 259 5.68 13.33 5.40
CA PRO A 259 5.77 14.78 5.43
C PRO A 259 4.37 15.40 5.37
N LYS A 260 4.20 16.56 6.02
CA LYS A 260 2.96 17.34 5.92
C LYS A 260 2.71 17.94 4.53
N LEU A 261 3.80 18.20 3.81
CA LEU A 261 3.79 18.70 2.44
C LEU A 261 4.73 17.88 1.59
N ARG A 262 4.25 17.46 0.43
CA ARG A 262 5.06 16.86 -0.64
C ARG A 262 5.12 17.85 -1.79
N ILE A 263 6.28 17.99 -2.41
CA ILE A 263 6.44 18.82 -3.61
C ILE A 263 6.95 17.94 -4.72
N PHE A 264 6.19 17.89 -5.80
CA PHE A 264 6.58 17.24 -7.03
C PHE A 264 6.95 18.28 -8.07
N GLY A 265 8.02 18.03 -8.80
CA GLY A 265 8.50 18.94 -9.83
C GLY A 265 10.00 18.78 -10.04
N PRO A 266 10.59 19.58 -10.94
CA PRO A 266 12.01 19.50 -11.22
C PRO A 266 12.82 20.13 -10.09
N ALA A 267 13.76 19.37 -9.52
CA ALA A 267 14.69 19.89 -8.51
C ALA A 267 15.81 20.74 -9.14
N ASP A 268 15.89 20.79 -10.47
CA ASP A 268 16.89 21.49 -11.25
C ASP A 268 16.26 22.40 -12.34
N ILE A 269 16.81 23.61 -12.50
CA ILE A 269 16.41 24.59 -13.51
C ILE A 269 17.64 25.03 -14.32
N ASP A 270 17.75 24.53 -15.54
CA ASP A 270 18.76 24.90 -16.53
C ASP A 270 18.26 26.03 -17.46
N PHE A 271 19.00 27.15 -17.51
CA PHE A 271 18.73 28.28 -18.40
C PHE A 271 18.97 28.01 -19.89
N ALA A 272 19.56 26.88 -20.29
CA ALA A 272 19.74 26.54 -21.70
C ALA A 272 18.39 26.49 -22.47
N GLY A 273 17.31 26.15 -21.77
CA GLY A 273 15.93 26.12 -22.31
C GLY A 273 15.15 27.42 -22.15
N CYS A 274 15.81 28.56 -21.92
CA CYS A 274 15.10 29.83 -21.71
C CYS A 274 14.36 30.32 -22.97
N ASN A 275 13.23 31.00 -22.76
CA ASN A 275 12.56 31.81 -23.76
C ASN A 275 13.21 33.20 -23.82
N PRO A 276 13.92 33.58 -24.89
CA PRO A 276 14.60 34.86 -25.00
C PRO A 276 13.63 35.99 -25.37
N GLN A 277 13.69 37.08 -24.62
CA GLN A 277 12.94 38.33 -24.82
C GLN A 277 13.91 39.52 -24.87
N GLY A 278 14.66 39.63 -25.96
CA GLY A 278 15.68 40.67 -26.14
C GLY A 278 16.91 40.40 -25.28
N ALA A 279 17.24 41.33 -24.36
CA ALA A 279 18.40 41.20 -23.47
C ALA A 279 18.16 40.27 -22.27
N HIS A 280 16.92 39.84 -22.07
CA HIS A 280 16.49 38.99 -20.97
C HIS A 280 15.87 37.71 -21.50
N GLY A 281 15.70 36.69 -20.66
CA GLY A 281 14.90 35.53 -20.98
C GLY A 281 14.40 34.83 -19.71
N SER A 282 13.46 33.92 -19.89
CA SER A 282 12.73 33.28 -18.80
C SER A 282 12.65 31.77 -18.93
N VAL A 283 12.68 31.06 -17.80
CA VAL A 283 12.39 29.63 -17.69
C VAL A 283 11.24 29.43 -16.71
N THR A 284 10.24 28.67 -17.14
CA THR A 284 9.08 28.33 -16.31
C THR A 284 9.13 26.87 -15.89
N ARG A 285 8.83 26.59 -14.63
CA ARG A 285 8.68 25.24 -14.06
C ARG A 285 7.46 25.16 -13.18
N ASP A 286 6.72 24.07 -13.31
CA ASP A 286 5.58 23.79 -12.45
C ASP A 286 6.01 22.90 -11.28
N TYR A 287 5.42 23.18 -10.11
CA TYR A 287 5.56 22.41 -8.89
C TYR A 287 4.17 22.09 -8.35
N TRP A 288 3.90 20.82 -8.10
CA TRP A 288 2.69 20.38 -7.44
C TRP A 288 2.93 20.26 -5.94
N VAL A 289 2.25 21.09 -5.17
CA VAL A 289 2.28 21.06 -3.71
C VAL A 289 1.11 20.24 -3.23
N ILE A 290 1.40 19.09 -2.65
CA ILE A 290 0.42 18.16 -2.12
C ILE A 290 0.43 18.27 -0.60
N ARG A 291 -0.74 18.47 -0.01
CA ARG A 291 -0.92 18.67 1.44
C ARG A 291 -1.51 17.46 2.12
N ASP A 292 -1.05 17.24 3.34
CA ASP A 292 -1.79 16.44 4.30
C ASP A 292 -3.16 17.10 4.60
N PRO A 293 -4.27 16.34 4.69
CA PRO A 293 -5.59 16.89 4.96
C PRO A 293 -5.70 17.73 6.24
N SER A 294 -4.82 17.53 7.23
CA SER A 294 -4.79 18.34 8.47
C SER A 294 -4.42 19.82 8.24
N ILE A 295 -3.89 20.16 7.06
CA ILE A 295 -3.58 21.54 6.67
C ILE A 295 -4.85 22.19 6.10
N SER A 296 -5.53 23.03 6.88
CA SER A 296 -6.82 23.63 6.50
C SER A 296 -6.73 25.08 6.00
N GLY A 297 -5.59 25.76 6.18
CA GLY A 297 -5.40 27.16 5.82
C GLY A 297 -4.41 27.37 4.67
N PRO A 298 -4.37 28.58 4.09
CA PRO A 298 -3.55 28.87 2.92
C PRO A 298 -2.05 28.83 3.23
N LEU A 299 -1.25 28.57 2.19
CA LEU A 299 0.21 28.59 2.24
C LEU A 299 0.75 29.67 1.33
N THR A 300 1.58 30.55 1.87
CA THR A 300 2.33 31.53 1.08
C THR A 300 3.54 30.85 0.46
N VAL A 301 3.79 31.13 -0.82
CA VAL A 301 4.93 30.58 -1.56
C VAL A 301 5.91 31.71 -1.88
N SER A 302 7.18 31.51 -1.57
CA SER A 302 8.24 32.50 -1.80
C SER A 302 9.52 31.85 -2.32
N LEU A 303 10.31 32.64 -3.04
CA LEU A 303 11.63 32.26 -3.52
C LEU A 303 12.69 33.07 -2.77
N GLU A 304 13.65 32.38 -2.15
CA GLU A 304 14.75 32.98 -1.40
C GLU A 304 16.10 32.52 -1.99
N GLY A 305 17.14 33.35 -1.86
CA GLY A 305 18.50 32.96 -2.29
C GLY A 305 18.77 33.02 -3.80
N LEU A 306 17.98 33.76 -4.58
CA LEU A 306 18.23 33.97 -6.01
C LEU A 306 19.61 34.64 -6.24
N PRO A 307 20.38 34.20 -7.25
CA PRO A 307 21.69 34.79 -7.57
C PRO A 307 21.56 36.20 -8.14
N ALA A 308 22.69 36.92 -8.19
CA ALA A 308 22.74 38.25 -8.81
C ALA A 308 22.24 38.19 -10.28
N ASP A 309 21.54 39.24 -10.70
CA ASP A 309 20.96 39.39 -12.04
C ASP A 309 19.89 38.34 -12.43
N VAL A 310 19.45 37.51 -11.47
CA VAL A 310 18.31 36.61 -11.60
C VAL A 310 17.15 37.10 -10.74
N SER A 311 15.94 37.07 -11.28
CA SER A 311 14.71 37.37 -10.55
C SER A 311 13.72 36.23 -10.74
N GLY A 312 12.77 36.07 -9.81
CA GLY A 312 11.82 34.97 -9.87
C GLY A 312 10.48 35.31 -9.26
N THR A 313 9.44 34.67 -9.75
CA THR A 313 8.07 34.76 -9.23
C THR A 313 7.47 33.37 -9.11
N ALA A 314 6.63 33.16 -8.10
CA ALA A 314 5.77 31.99 -7.96
C ALA A 314 4.31 32.42 -8.15
N ASP A 315 3.56 31.68 -8.97
CA ASP A 315 2.14 31.95 -9.26
C ASP A 315 1.31 30.66 -9.13
N PRO A 316 0.30 30.60 -8.24
CA PRO A 316 -0.08 31.64 -7.31
C PRO A 316 0.95 31.81 -6.17
N GLN A 317 1.04 33.03 -5.62
CA GLN A 317 1.84 33.31 -4.41
C GLN A 317 1.17 32.77 -3.12
N THR A 318 -0.09 32.36 -3.21
CA THR A 318 -0.85 31.81 -2.10
C THR A 318 -1.64 30.61 -2.59
N LEU A 319 -1.35 29.44 -2.03
CA LEU A 319 -2.10 28.22 -2.26
C LEU A 319 -3.27 28.17 -1.29
N THR A 320 -4.46 27.94 -1.82
CA THR A 320 -5.73 27.98 -1.08
C THR A 320 -6.46 26.63 -1.07
N PHE A 321 -6.03 25.67 -1.88
CA PHE A 321 -6.57 24.32 -1.97
C PHE A 321 -8.10 24.32 -2.17
N PRO A 322 -8.59 24.96 -3.26
CA PRO A 322 -10.02 25.21 -3.44
C PRO A 322 -10.82 23.90 -3.49
N GLY A 323 -12.04 23.93 -2.93
CA GLY A 323 -12.95 22.77 -2.94
C GLY A 323 -12.44 21.57 -2.13
N GLY A 324 -11.48 21.77 -1.23
CA GLY A 324 -10.87 20.68 -0.48
C GLY A 324 -9.76 19.96 -1.25
N ALA A 325 -9.30 20.48 -2.38
CA ALA A 325 -8.22 19.86 -3.16
C ALA A 325 -7.02 19.48 -2.27
N ILE A 326 -6.47 18.30 -2.50
CA ILE A 326 -5.30 17.78 -1.77
C ILE A 326 -3.98 18.26 -2.38
N GLY A 327 -4.02 18.83 -3.59
CA GLY A 327 -2.88 19.43 -4.25
C GLY A 327 -3.23 20.69 -5.01
N GLU A 328 -2.26 21.60 -5.10
CA GLU A 328 -2.35 22.82 -5.92
C GLU A 328 -1.02 23.06 -6.63
N ARG A 329 -1.10 23.56 -7.87
CA ARG A 329 0.07 23.83 -8.70
C ARG A 329 0.59 25.24 -8.46
N VAL A 330 1.90 25.36 -8.31
CA VAL A 330 2.66 26.61 -8.36
C VAL A 330 3.50 26.62 -9.62
N THR A 331 3.36 27.65 -10.43
CA THR A 331 4.24 27.94 -11.55
C THR A 331 5.34 28.90 -11.10
N VAL A 332 6.58 28.43 -11.11
CA VAL A 332 7.78 29.22 -10.84
C VAL A 332 8.36 29.73 -12.16
N ASN A 333 8.43 31.04 -12.31
CA ASN A 333 9.06 31.71 -13.45
C ASN A 333 10.35 32.40 -13.00
N ILE A 334 11.49 32.01 -13.57
CA ILE A 334 12.79 32.58 -13.30
C ILE A 334 13.30 33.34 -14.53
N ASN A 335 13.67 34.61 -14.34
CA ASN A 335 14.19 35.49 -15.37
C ASN A 335 15.68 35.76 -15.15
N THR A 336 16.44 35.84 -16.25
CA THR A 336 17.88 36.15 -16.23
C THR A 336 18.26 37.04 -17.43
N ILE A 337 19.47 37.58 -17.40
CA ILE A 337 20.09 38.27 -18.55
C ILE A 337 20.59 37.22 -19.55
N ALA A 338 20.36 37.45 -20.84
CA ALA A 338 20.83 36.55 -21.88
C ALA A 338 22.35 36.66 -22.09
N GLY A 339 23.05 35.53 -22.07
CA GLY A 339 24.49 35.40 -22.29
C GLY A 339 25.29 34.93 -21.06
N PRO A 340 25.26 35.67 -19.93
CA PRO A 340 26.01 35.28 -18.74
C PRO A 340 25.63 33.90 -18.20
N THR A 341 26.64 33.18 -17.68
CA THR A 341 26.44 31.90 -17.01
C THR A 341 26.11 32.13 -15.54
N VAL A 342 24.99 31.57 -15.10
CA VAL A 342 24.60 31.47 -13.70
C VAL A 342 25.28 30.23 -13.10
N PRO A 343 26.11 30.37 -12.06
CA PRO A 343 26.72 29.24 -11.38
C PRO A 343 25.67 28.42 -10.61
N ASP A 344 26.00 27.19 -10.27
CA ASP A 344 25.16 26.28 -9.49
C ASP A 344 24.72 26.92 -8.18
N THR A 345 23.50 27.43 -8.14
CA THR A 345 22.97 28.20 -7.01
C THR A 345 21.77 27.48 -6.42
N ALA A 346 21.84 27.21 -5.11
CA ALA A 346 20.71 26.68 -4.36
C ALA A 346 19.72 27.82 -4.05
N VAL A 347 18.54 27.76 -4.66
CA VAL A 347 17.41 28.65 -4.42
C VAL A 347 16.43 27.90 -3.52
N THR A 348 15.85 28.60 -2.54
CA THR A 348 14.85 28.01 -1.65
C THR A 348 13.45 28.38 -2.11
N LEU A 349 12.65 27.38 -2.45
CA LEU A 349 11.19 27.48 -2.52
C LEU A 349 10.65 27.25 -1.11
N ARG A 350 10.15 28.31 -0.47
CA ARG A 350 9.71 28.28 0.92
C ARG A 350 8.19 28.40 1.01
N LEU A 351 7.57 27.48 1.72
CA LEU A 351 6.13 27.50 2.01
C LEU A 351 5.89 27.81 3.48
N VAL A 352 5.10 28.85 3.72
CA VAL A 352 4.79 29.35 5.07
C VAL A 352 3.29 29.57 5.24
N GLY A 353 2.71 29.04 6.31
CA GLY A 353 1.29 29.19 6.64
C GLY A 353 0.76 28.01 7.45
N SER A 354 -0.37 28.17 8.13
CA SER A 354 -1.02 27.06 8.87
C SER A 354 -0.12 26.31 9.88
N GLY A 355 0.82 27.03 10.51
CA GLY A 355 1.80 26.44 11.44
C GLY A 355 2.97 25.71 10.77
N ILE A 356 3.12 25.85 9.44
CA ILE A 356 4.18 25.26 8.64
C ILE A 356 5.16 26.34 8.19
N ASP A 357 6.44 25.96 8.19
CA ASP A 357 7.55 26.71 7.62
C ASP A 357 8.55 25.69 7.06
N LEU A 358 8.40 25.35 5.77
CA LEU A 358 9.18 24.29 5.13
C LEU A 358 9.96 24.84 3.93
N PRO A 359 11.31 24.69 3.94
CA PRO A 359 12.15 25.01 2.79
C PRO A 359 12.35 23.79 1.87
N PHE A 360 12.32 24.04 0.57
CA PHE A 360 12.63 23.09 -0.49
C PHE A 360 13.71 23.67 -1.40
N THR A 361 14.80 22.92 -1.60
CA THR A 361 15.93 23.38 -2.41
C THR A 361 15.69 23.07 -3.89
N VAL A 362 15.84 24.09 -4.73
CA VAL A 362 15.89 24.00 -6.20
C VAL A 362 17.27 24.47 -6.64
N LEU A 363 17.97 23.71 -7.49
CA LEU A 363 19.21 24.16 -8.11
C LEU A 363 18.90 24.97 -9.38
N VAL A 364 19.46 26.17 -9.49
CA VAL A 364 19.35 27.06 -10.66
C VAL A 364 20.74 27.28 -11.25
N HIS A 365 20.87 27.12 -12.57
CA HIS A 365 22.17 27.22 -13.26
C HIS A 365 22.04 27.43 -14.78
N GLY A 366 23.20 27.51 -15.45
CA GLY A 366 23.29 27.53 -16.91
C GLY A 366 23.32 28.94 -17.48
N SER A 367 23.25 29.05 -18.80
CA SER A 367 23.26 30.36 -19.49
C SER A 367 22.04 30.47 -20.39
N CYS A 368 21.30 31.56 -20.29
CA CYS A 368 20.19 31.83 -21.20
C CYS A 368 20.77 32.34 -22.54
N PRO A 369 20.60 31.61 -23.66
CA PRO A 369 21.15 32.01 -24.94
C PRO A 369 20.49 33.30 -25.45
N GLN A 370 21.24 34.14 -26.16
CA GLN A 370 20.69 35.36 -26.78
C GLN A 370 19.61 35.06 -27.82
N GLN A 371 19.66 33.87 -28.42
CA GLN A 371 18.69 33.37 -29.36
C GLN A 371 18.48 31.88 -29.11
N ASN A 372 17.23 31.50 -28.92
CA ASN A 372 16.75 30.12 -28.89
C ASN A 372 15.61 29.99 -29.89
N ARG A 373 15.44 28.79 -30.44
CA ARG A 373 14.33 28.46 -31.33
C ARG A 373 13.18 27.90 -30.51
N ASN A 374 11.98 28.43 -30.71
CA ASN A 374 10.76 27.78 -30.21
C ASN A 374 10.49 26.53 -31.05
N PHE A 375 10.04 25.47 -30.39
CA PHE A 375 9.44 24.31 -31.02
C PHE A 375 8.34 23.77 -30.12
N VAL A 376 7.34 23.14 -30.72
CA VAL A 376 6.21 22.55 -29.99
C VAL A 376 6.35 21.04 -29.98
N ILE A 377 6.12 20.41 -28.83
CA ILE A 377 5.85 18.97 -28.75
C ILE A 377 4.38 18.79 -28.40
N ARG A 378 3.65 18.00 -29.19
CA ARG A 378 2.24 17.69 -28.92
C ARG A 378 1.84 16.30 -29.38
N GLY A 379 0.72 15.82 -28.84
CA GLY A 379 0.05 14.60 -29.25
C GLY A 379 -1.09 14.23 -28.32
N GLN A 380 -1.44 12.95 -28.29
CA GLN A 380 -2.56 12.44 -27.52
C GLN A 380 -2.25 11.07 -26.92
N PHE A 381 -2.56 10.89 -25.64
CA PHE A 381 -2.55 9.59 -24.97
C PHE A 381 -3.96 9.12 -24.68
N GLY A 382 -4.17 7.82 -24.84
CA GLY A 382 -5.38 7.14 -24.43
C GLY A 382 -5.14 5.66 -24.21
N TYR A 383 -6.18 4.93 -23.87
CA TYR A 383 -6.09 3.52 -23.54
C TYR A 383 -7.30 2.72 -24.03
N LEU A 384 -7.14 1.39 -24.09
CA LEU A 384 -8.25 0.45 -24.26
C LEU A 384 -8.53 -0.25 -22.95
N ASN A 385 -9.81 -0.30 -22.56
CA ASN A 385 -10.26 -0.98 -21.35
C ASN A 385 -11.35 -2.03 -21.65
N ALA A 386 -11.11 -2.89 -22.66
CA ALA A 386 -12.17 -3.69 -23.29
C ALA A 386 -12.88 -4.69 -22.35
N ASN A 387 -12.26 -5.08 -21.24
CA ASN A 387 -12.85 -6.02 -20.28
C ASN A 387 -13.96 -5.44 -19.39
N SER A 388 -14.22 -4.13 -19.49
CA SER A 388 -15.12 -3.39 -18.61
C SER A 388 -16.12 -2.50 -19.37
N VAL A 389 -16.04 -2.49 -20.70
CA VAL A 389 -16.92 -1.73 -21.60
C VAL A 389 -17.39 -2.64 -22.74
N GLU A 390 -18.42 -2.22 -23.48
CA GLU A 390 -19.04 -3.02 -24.54
C GLU A 390 -17.98 -3.52 -25.54
N PRO A 391 -18.07 -4.76 -26.06
CA PRO A 391 -17.18 -5.23 -27.11
C PRO A 391 -17.19 -4.24 -28.29
N GLY A 392 -16.05 -3.57 -28.54
CA GLY A 392 -15.93 -2.54 -29.56
C GLY A 392 -15.86 -1.08 -29.07
N VAL A 393 -15.86 -0.83 -27.76
CA VAL A 393 -15.54 0.51 -27.24
C VAL A 393 -14.06 0.82 -27.51
N GLY A 394 -13.86 1.67 -28.51
CA GLY A 394 -12.56 2.16 -28.96
C GLY A 394 -11.88 3.08 -27.94
N PHE A 395 -10.69 3.53 -28.35
CA PHE A 395 -9.82 4.50 -27.69
C PHE A 395 -10.51 5.41 -26.66
N GLN A 396 -10.07 5.35 -25.40
CA GLN A 396 -10.48 6.24 -24.32
C GLN A 396 -9.39 7.28 -24.07
N PRO A 397 -9.71 8.59 -24.04
CA PRO A 397 -8.77 9.62 -23.63
C PRO A 397 -8.22 9.37 -22.22
N LEU A 398 -6.90 9.47 -22.04
CA LEU A 398 -6.29 9.44 -20.71
C LEU A 398 -6.25 10.86 -20.15
N ILE A 399 -7.07 11.17 -19.15
CA ILE A 399 -7.37 12.55 -18.72
C ILE A 399 -6.56 12.92 -17.48
N GLY A 400 -5.83 14.04 -17.55
CA GLY A 400 -5.12 14.63 -16.42
C GLY A 400 -3.82 13.94 -16.01
N ALA A 401 -3.27 13.06 -16.86
CA ALA A 401 -2.03 12.35 -16.59
C ALA A 401 -0.84 13.28 -16.88
N GLN A 402 0.20 13.21 -16.04
CA GLN A 402 1.41 14.01 -16.23
C GLN A 402 2.16 13.59 -17.51
N VAL A 403 2.59 14.58 -18.30
CA VAL A 403 3.46 14.40 -19.46
C VAL A 403 4.71 15.22 -19.24
N GLU A 404 5.85 14.55 -19.14
CA GLU A 404 7.16 15.17 -19.01
C GLU A 404 7.86 15.22 -20.37
N PHE A 405 8.69 16.23 -20.61
CA PHE A 405 9.44 16.37 -21.85
C PHE A 405 10.93 16.29 -21.57
N PHE A 406 11.62 15.46 -22.34
CA PHE A 406 13.03 15.16 -22.15
C PHE A 406 13.84 15.48 -23.40
N ARG A 407 15.05 16.00 -23.18
CA ARG A 407 16.11 16.06 -24.19
C ARG A 407 16.93 14.77 -24.10
N TYR A 408 16.98 14.02 -25.18
CA TYR A 408 17.71 12.76 -25.23
C TYR A 408 19.23 12.99 -25.20
N ARG A 409 19.94 12.23 -24.36
CA ARG A 409 21.40 12.22 -24.27
C ARG A 409 21.94 10.81 -24.45
N SER A 410 22.74 10.59 -25.50
CA SER A 410 23.23 9.24 -25.83
C SER A 410 24.29 8.67 -24.87
N ASP A 411 24.99 9.56 -24.17
CA ASP A 411 26.14 9.28 -23.31
C ASP A 411 25.92 9.65 -21.84
N TRP A 412 24.82 10.35 -21.54
CA TRP A 412 24.46 10.94 -20.25
C TRP A 412 23.01 10.58 -19.87
N TYR A 413 22.47 11.14 -18.78
CA TYR A 413 21.03 11.00 -18.48
C TYR A 413 20.21 12.00 -19.31
N ASP A 414 18.94 11.69 -19.53
CA ASP A 414 18.05 12.57 -20.29
C ASP A 414 17.61 13.76 -19.43
N ASP A 415 17.70 14.97 -19.98
CA ASP A 415 17.40 16.19 -19.23
C ASP A 415 15.91 16.48 -19.31
N LYS A 416 15.23 16.58 -18.16
CA LYS A 416 13.83 17.05 -18.11
C LYS A 416 13.79 18.55 -18.44
N VAL A 417 13.17 18.91 -19.56
CA VAL A 417 13.12 20.29 -20.09
C VAL A 417 11.78 20.98 -19.86
N GLY A 418 10.73 20.22 -19.52
CA GLY A 418 9.41 20.75 -19.20
C GLY A 418 8.44 19.65 -18.79
N GLU A 419 7.24 20.05 -18.40
CA GLU A 419 6.12 19.14 -18.10
C GLU A 419 4.78 19.82 -18.38
N THR A 420 3.74 19.01 -18.54
CA THR A 420 2.34 19.42 -18.65
C THR A 420 1.44 18.26 -18.17
N SER A 421 0.14 18.34 -18.40
CA SER A 421 -0.80 17.22 -18.21
C SER A 421 -1.70 17.06 -19.43
N THR A 422 -2.24 15.86 -19.60
CA THR A 422 -3.25 15.63 -20.64
C THR A 422 -4.56 16.33 -20.31
N ASP A 423 -5.22 16.88 -21.34
CA ASP A 423 -6.54 17.50 -21.23
C ASP A 423 -7.69 16.48 -21.17
N ASP A 424 -8.93 16.95 -21.23
CA ASP A 424 -10.16 16.14 -21.25
C ASP A 424 -10.30 15.25 -22.49
N GLN A 425 -9.52 15.54 -23.55
CA GLN A 425 -9.41 14.73 -24.76
C GLN A 425 -8.12 13.91 -24.78
N GLY A 426 -7.36 13.87 -23.68
CA GLY A 426 -6.10 13.14 -23.58
C GLY A 426 -4.96 13.79 -24.36
N ARG A 427 -5.14 15.02 -24.84
CA ARG A 427 -4.15 15.74 -25.64
C ARG A 427 -3.19 16.50 -24.73
N PHE A 428 -1.98 16.70 -25.22
CA PHE A 428 -0.97 17.51 -24.55
C PHE A 428 -0.23 18.35 -25.58
N SER A 429 0.27 19.51 -25.14
CA SER A 429 1.10 20.39 -25.96
C SER A 429 1.97 21.24 -25.03
N LEU A 430 3.23 21.44 -25.40
CA LEU A 430 4.12 22.37 -24.70
C LEU A 430 5.05 23.08 -25.70
N ASP A 431 5.11 24.41 -25.59
CA ASP A 431 6.13 25.24 -26.24
C ASP A 431 7.46 25.13 -25.48
N LEU A 432 8.53 24.78 -26.19
CA LEU A 432 9.87 24.58 -25.65
C LEU A 432 10.90 25.37 -26.45
N TYR A 433 12.04 25.66 -25.82
CA TYR A 433 13.11 26.46 -26.40
C TYR A 433 14.41 25.69 -26.38
N ALA A 434 15.18 25.77 -27.47
CA ALA A 434 16.48 25.14 -27.57
C ALA A 434 17.48 26.00 -28.34
N SER A 435 18.75 25.96 -27.89
CA SER A 435 19.86 26.65 -28.53
C SER A 435 20.44 25.90 -29.73
N ILE A 436 20.20 24.59 -29.77
CA ILE A 436 20.71 23.67 -30.78
C ILE A 436 19.63 22.66 -31.17
N ASP A 437 19.81 22.09 -32.35
CA ASP A 437 18.98 20.97 -32.79
C ASP A 437 19.37 19.72 -31.97
N GLY A 438 18.36 18.93 -31.58
CA GLY A 438 18.52 17.73 -30.77
C GLY A 438 17.27 16.88 -30.81
N ASP A 439 17.38 15.68 -30.24
CA ASP A 439 16.27 14.74 -30.14
C ASP A 439 15.53 14.92 -28.81
N TYR A 440 14.21 14.94 -28.88
CA TYR A 440 13.33 15.11 -27.74
C TYR A 440 12.23 14.06 -27.76
N TYR A 441 11.65 13.79 -26.60
CA TYR A 441 10.51 12.90 -26.45
C TYR A 441 9.61 13.34 -25.30
N ALA A 442 8.37 12.86 -25.32
CA ALA A 442 7.44 12.96 -24.21
C ALA A 442 7.42 11.65 -23.42
N ARG A 443 7.38 11.73 -22.10
CA ARG A 443 7.16 10.62 -21.17
C ARG A 443 5.82 10.83 -20.49
N LEU A 444 4.89 9.93 -20.75
CA LEU A 444 3.65 9.86 -19.96
C LEU A 444 3.95 9.20 -18.63
N ARG A 445 3.46 9.76 -17.52
CA ARG A 445 3.46 9.15 -16.19
C ARG A 445 2.04 8.99 -15.70
N LEU A 446 1.75 7.85 -15.09
CA LEU A 446 0.48 7.61 -14.39
C LEU A 446 0.51 8.28 -13.01
N PHE A 447 0.55 9.61 -13.04
CA PHE A 447 0.64 10.50 -11.91
C PHE A 447 -0.31 11.69 -12.09
N SER A 448 -0.94 12.08 -10.98
CA SER A 448 -1.68 13.32 -10.78
C SER A 448 -1.52 13.75 -9.32
N PRO A 449 -1.95 14.98 -8.94
CA PRO A 449 -1.91 15.42 -7.55
C PRO A 449 -2.75 14.55 -6.60
N GLU A 450 -3.67 13.75 -7.15
CA GLU A 450 -4.54 12.89 -6.36
C GLU A 450 -4.02 11.46 -6.22
N VAL A 451 -3.47 10.92 -7.31
CA VAL A 451 -3.11 9.50 -7.40
C VAL A 451 -1.90 9.25 -8.28
N GLU A 452 -1.06 8.32 -7.83
CA GLU A 452 -0.02 7.70 -8.63
C GLU A 452 -0.16 6.17 -8.69
N VAL A 453 0.19 5.60 -9.84
CA VAL A 453 0.32 4.15 -10.03
C VAL A 453 1.81 3.81 -10.18
N GLU A 454 2.31 2.96 -9.30
CA GLU A 454 3.69 2.43 -9.34
C GLU A 454 3.69 0.94 -9.69
N ASP A 455 4.78 0.46 -10.31
CA ASP A 455 5.07 -0.98 -10.32
C ASP A 455 5.73 -1.38 -9.00
N ALA A 456 5.15 -2.34 -8.28
CA ALA A 456 5.72 -2.84 -7.03
C ALA A 456 7.15 -3.37 -7.23
N ASP A 457 7.46 -3.96 -8.39
CA ASP A 457 8.78 -4.51 -8.71
C ASP A 457 9.92 -3.47 -8.69
N ASN A 458 9.63 -2.23 -9.13
CA ASN A 458 10.63 -1.16 -9.29
C ASN A 458 10.36 0.07 -8.40
N SER A 459 9.23 0.11 -7.70
CA SER A 459 8.80 1.24 -6.86
C SER A 459 8.99 2.61 -7.49
N SER A 460 8.71 2.67 -8.78
CA SER A 460 8.69 3.90 -9.56
C SER A 460 7.33 4.00 -10.21
N VAL A 461 6.86 5.25 -10.36
CA VAL A 461 5.63 5.55 -11.09
C VAL A 461 5.74 4.96 -12.49
N TRP A 462 4.70 4.27 -12.92
CA TRP A 462 4.68 3.68 -14.24
C TRP A 462 4.72 4.79 -15.29
N SER A 463 5.58 4.61 -16.29
CA SER A 463 5.79 5.59 -17.34
C SER A 463 6.06 4.94 -18.69
N ILE A 464 5.73 5.67 -19.76
CA ILE A 464 6.03 5.26 -21.13
C ILE A 464 6.50 6.43 -21.98
N ASP A 465 7.50 6.17 -22.82
CA ASP A 465 8.16 7.17 -23.65
C ASP A 465 7.65 7.13 -25.09
N THR A 466 7.49 8.30 -25.70
CA THR A 466 7.30 8.43 -27.15
C THR A 466 8.62 8.17 -27.89
N ALA A 467 8.53 7.91 -29.20
CA ALA A 467 9.73 7.89 -30.02
C ALA A 467 10.48 9.23 -29.95
N HIS A 468 11.81 9.16 -29.99
CA HIS A 468 12.66 10.34 -30.03
C HIS A 468 12.54 11.00 -31.42
N GLN A 469 12.37 12.32 -31.44
CA GLN A 469 12.24 13.09 -32.68
C GLN A 469 13.06 14.37 -32.60
N SER A 470 13.63 14.77 -33.75
CA SER A 470 14.40 16.00 -33.85
C SER A 470 13.50 17.24 -33.76
N ASN A 471 13.90 18.25 -33.01
CA ASN A 471 13.23 19.55 -32.94
C ASN A 471 13.48 20.47 -34.16
N SER A 472 14.30 20.05 -35.13
CA SER A 472 14.72 20.89 -36.27
C SER A 472 13.56 21.42 -37.13
N GLY A 473 12.41 20.75 -37.13
CA GLY A 473 11.20 21.17 -37.85
C GLY A 473 10.32 22.17 -37.10
N GLY A 474 10.63 22.53 -35.85
CA GLY A 474 9.80 23.41 -35.02
C GLY A 474 8.50 22.78 -34.48
N LEU A 475 8.15 21.58 -34.93
CA LEU A 475 7.03 20.78 -34.42
C LEU A 475 7.46 19.32 -34.31
N ILE A 476 7.25 18.74 -33.15
CA ILE A 476 7.29 17.31 -32.89
C ILE A 476 5.86 16.85 -32.65
N GLU A 477 5.30 16.14 -33.64
CA GLU A 477 3.98 15.52 -33.56
C GLU A 477 4.17 14.05 -33.20
N VAL A 478 3.76 13.66 -31.99
CA VAL A 478 3.85 12.24 -31.57
C VAL A 478 2.64 11.42 -32.04
N GLY A 479 1.56 12.09 -32.47
CA GLY A 479 0.30 11.46 -32.87
C GLY A 479 -0.51 10.94 -31.68
N THR A 480 -1.43 10.01 -31.97
CA THR A 480 -2.26 9.36 -30.95
C THR A 480 -1.65 8.03 -30.53
N ILE A 481 -1.31 7.92 -29.25
CA ILE A 481 -0.71 6.75 -28.62
C ILE A 481 -1.78 6.03 -27.80
N GLN A 482 -2.12 4.81 -28.21
CA GLN A 482 -3.05 3.96 -27.49
C GLN A 482 -2.30 2.95 -26.62
N ILE A 483 -2.57 2.98 -25.33
CA ILE A 483 -2.06 2.04 -24.32
C ILE A 483 -3.07 0.89 -24.18
N SER A 484 -2.60 -0.34 -24.33
CA SER A 484 -3.46 -1.51 -24.27
C SER A 484 -2.72 -2.69 -23.69
N ARG A 485 -3.44 -3.68 -23.20
CA ARG A 485 -2.87 -4.94 -22.71
C ARG A 485 -3.47 -6.10 -23.50
N ASP A 486 -2.68 -7.14 -23.75
CA ASP A 486 -3.13 -8.40 -24.38
C ASP A 486 -3.91 -8.18 -25.69
N GLY A 487 -3.44 -7.24 -26.52
CA GLY A 487 -4.10 -6.89 -27.79
C GLY A 487 -5.41 -6.11 -27.64
N GLY A 488 -5.69 -5.59 -26.45
CA GLY A 488 -6.94 -4.90 -26.10
C GLY A 488 -7.80 -5.71 -25.11
N GLU A 489 -7.57 -7.01 -24.98
CA GLU A 489 -8.35 -7.95 -24.15
C GLU A 489 -7.92 -7.96 -22.67
N GLY A 490 -6.96 -7.13 -22.26
CA GLY A 490 -6.47 -7.04 -20.90
C GLY A 490 -6.67 -5.64 -20.31
N THR A 491 -6.58 -5.52 -18.98
CA THR A 491 -6.64 -4.22 -18.29
C THR A 491 -5.26 -3.56 -18.27
N PRO A 492 -5.03 -2.43 -18.98
CA PRO A 492 -3.79 -1.69 -18.86
C PRO A 492 -3.75 -0.88 -17.55
N ARG A 493 -2.55 -0.56 -17.07
CA ARG A 493 -2.34 0.29 -15.89
C ARG A 493 -2.94 1.68 -16.06
N ALA A 494 -2.98 2.19 -17.29
CA ALA A 494 -3.64 3.45 -17.61
C ALA A 494 -5.14 3.45 -17.24
N ALA A 495 -5.83 2.31 -17.41
CA ALA A 495 -7.22 2.17 -17.01
C ALA A 495 -7.36 2.16 -15.48
N VAL A 496 -6.47 1.42 -14.79
CA VAL A 496 -6.43 1.38 -13.31
C VAL A 496 -6.24 2.78 -12.74
N TRP A 497 -5.23 3.50 -13.24
CA TRP A 497 -4.95 4.88 -12.84
C TRP A 497 -6.14 5.82 -13.09
N GLN A 498 -6.76 5.75 -14.28
CA GLN A 498 -7.91 6.59 -14.59
C GLN A 498 -9.09 6.32 -13.64
N GLY A 499 -9.34 5.05 -13.30
CA GLY A 499 -10.39 4.66 -12.37
C GLY A 499 -10.21 5.27 -10.98
N PHE A 500 -9.01 5.12 -10.40
CA PHE A 500 -8.69 5.72 -9.10
C PHE A 500 -8.69 7.25 -9.15
N ARG A 501 -8.20 7.86 -10.23
CA ARG A 501 -8.25 9.33 -10.39
C ARG A 501 -9.69 9.82 -10.42
N ASN A 502 -10.57 9.12 -11.13
CA ASN A 502 -12.00 9.47 -11.18
C ASN A 502 -12.61 9.40 -9.78
N ALA A 503 -12.39 8.31 -9.04
CA ALA A 503 -12.89 8.16 -7.68
C ALA A 503 -12.35 9.24 -6.73
N ALA A 504 -11.05 9.54 -6.78
CA ALA A 504 -10.42 10.56 -5.94
C ALA A 504 -10.86 11.98 -6.27
N ARG A 505 -11.20 12.29 -7.53
CA ARG A 505 -11.74 13.61 -7.94
C ARG A 505 -13.23 13.76 -7.63
N GLU A 506 -13.99 12.68 -7.77
CA GLU A 506 -15.42 12.66 -7.47
C GLU A 506 -15.69 13.04 -6.02
N PHE A 507 -14.84 12.62 -5.08
CA PHE A 507 -15.01 12.87 -3.65
C PHE A 507 -15.05 14.39 -3.30
N PRO A 508 -14.02 15.21 -3.56
CA PRO A 508 -14.07 16.64 -3.28
C PRO A 508 -15.13 17.37 -4.11
N ASP A 509 -15.37 16.95 -5.36
CA ASP A 509 -16.41 17.55 -6.21
C ASP A 509 -17.82 17.35 -5.60
N LYS A 510 -18.07 16.22 -4.95
CA LYS A 510 -19.35 15.88 -4.32
C LYS A 510 -19.48 16.41 -2.89
N PHE A 511 -18.40 16.42 -2.13
CA PHE A 511 -18.44 16.66 -0.68
C PHE A 511 -17.90 18.03 -0.26
N GLY A 512 -17.10 18.68 -1.11
CA GLY A 512 -16.41 19.94 -0.78
C GLY A 512 -15.34 19.77 0.30
N GLU A 513 -14.89 18.54 0.50
CA GLU A 513 -13.93 18.13 1.52
C GLU A 513 -12.77 17.40 0.85
N ALA A 514 -11.58 17.46 1.46
CA ALA A 514 -10.43 16.71 0.97
C ALA A 514 -10.70 15.21 1.06
N VAL A 515 -10.13 14.45 0.12
CA VAL A 515 -10.06 13.00 0.23
C VAL A 515 -9.37 12.65 1.57
N PRO A 516 -10.02 11.88 2.47
CA PRO A 516 -9.37 11.37 3.67
C PRO A 516 -8.11 10.58 3.31
N GLY A 517 -7.02 10.78 4.04
CA GLY A 517 -5.71 10.21 3.72
C GLY A 517 -4.89 11.04 2.71
N GLY A 518 -5.53 11.94 1.97
CA GLY A 518 -4.86 12.86 1.05
C GLY A 518 -4.39 12.17 -0.22
N PHE A 519 -3.09 12.29 -0.52
CA PHE A 519 -2.48 11.68 -1.69
C PHE A 519 -2.53 10.17 -1.61
N PHE A 520 -3.03 9.54 -2.67
CA PHE A 520 -3.27 8.11 -2.68
C PHE A 520 -2.31 7.38 -3.62
N LYS A 521 -1.85 6.20 -3.19
CA LYS A 521 -0.89 5.37 -3.92
C LYS A 521 -1.51 4.04 -4.33
N VAL A 522 -1.24 3.64 -5.57
CA VAL A 522 -1.59 2.31 -6.09
C VAL A 522 -0.30 1.60 -6.50
N GLN A 523 -0.04 0.43 -5.94
CA GLN A 523 1.06 -0.44 -6.34
C GLN A 523 0.54 -1.61 -7.17
N ILE A 524 1.06 -1.78 -8.39
CA ILE A 524 0.77 -2.94 -9.24
C ILE A 524 1.69 -4.09 -8.84
N TRP A 525 1.10 -5.18 -8.35
CA TRP A 525 1.79 -6.39 -7.94
C TRP A 525 1.59 -7.52 -8.96
N ARG A 526 2.68 -8.15 -9.40
CA ARG A 526 2.62 -9.32 -10.32
C ARG A 526 2.50 -10.65 -9.59
N GLY A 527 2.73 -10.67 -8.28
CA GLY A 527 2.55 -11.85 -7.44
C GLY A 527 1.17 -11.96 -6.78
N HIS A 528 0.34 -10.91 -6.85
CA HIS A 528 -0.99 -10.89 -6.23
C HIS A 528 -2.06 -11.42 -7.17
N LEU A 529 -3.13 -11.97 -6.60
CA LEU A 529 -4.25 -12.55 -7.34
C LEU A 529 -5.52 -11.67 -7.32
N THR A 530 -5.64 -10.81 -6.33
CA THR A 530 -6.72 -9.82 -6.16
C THR A 530 -6.16 -8.47 -5.73
N PRO A 531 -6.89 -7.37 -5.96
CA PRO A 531 -6.63 -6.11 -5.27
C PRO A 531 -6.76 -6.28 -3.76
N LEU A 532 -5.98 -5.50 -3.03
CA LEU A 532 -6.01 -5.43 -1.58
C LEU A 532 -5.83 -3.98 -1.18
N THR A 533 -6.73 -3.46 -0.36
CA THR A 533 -6.56 -2.15 0.25
C THR A 533 -5.86 -2.29 1.60
N TRP A 534 -4.81 -1.52 1.78
CA TRP A 534 -4.15 -1.35 3.06
C TRP A 534 -4.17 0.11 3.48
N TYR A 535 -5.02 0.43 4.46
CA TYR A 535 -5.17 1.74 5.09
C TYR A 535 -5.19 2.94 4.11
N ASP A 536 -4.04 3.47 3.71
CA ASP A 536 -3.86 4.62 2.81
C ASP A 536 -3.32 4.27 1.40
N GLU A 537 -3.30 2.98 1.03
CA GLU A 537 -2.68 2.48 -0.20
C GLU A 537 -3.40 1.24 -0.76
N VAL A 538 -3.44 1.10 -2.09
CA VAL A 538 -3.98 -0.11 -2.74
C VAL A 538 -2.89 -0.91 -3.44
N HIS A 539 -2.88 -2.20 -3.17
CA HIS A 539 -2.08 -3.20 -3.87
C HIS A 539 -2.94 -3.85 -4.96
N TRP A 540 -2.79 -3.40 -6.19
CA TRP A 540 -3.57 -3.89 -7.33
C TRP A 540 -2.90 -5.10 -7.99
N ALA A 541 -3.63 -6.19 -8.19
CA ALA A 541 -3.11 -7.35 -8.90
C ALA A 541 -2.95 -7.06 -10.41
N HIS A 542 -1.77 -7.36 -10.95
CA HIS A 542 -1.41 -7.08 -12.35
C HIS A 542 -2.36 -7.81 -13.31
N GLY A 543 -3.11 -7.06 -14.12
CA GLY A 543 -4.09 -7.61 -15.07
C GLY A 543 -5.50 -7.80 -14.50
N TYR A 544 -5.74 -7.49 -13.22
CA TYR A 544 -7.08 -7.46 -12.65
C TYR A 544 -7.97 -6.41 -13.34
N ARG A 545 -9.27 -6.68 -13.46
CA ARG A 545 -10.23 -5.82 -14.18
C ARG A 545 -10.65 -4.62 -13.34
N THR A 546 -10.76 -3.44 -13.93
CA THR A 546 -11.24 -2.25 -13.20
C THR A 546 -12.74 -2.27 -12.92
N GLY A 547 -13.49 -3.14 -13.59
CA GLY A 547 -14.94 -3.29 -13.45
C GLY A 547 -15.52 -4.12 -14.58
N GLU A 548 -16.83 -4.02 -14.77
CA GLU A 548 -17.61 -4.76 -15.77
C GLU A 548 -18.40 -3.82 -16.70
N PHE A 549 -19.02 -4.40 -17.73
CA PHE A 549 -19.88 -3.66 -18.65
C PHE A 549 -20.96 -2.86 -17.91
N GLY A 550 -21.02 -1.54 -18.18
CA GLY A 550 -21.95 -0.61 -17.54
C GLY A 550 -21.40 0.03 -16.26
N ASN A 551 -20.37 -0.54 -15.63
CA ASN A 551 -19.66 0.02 -14.49
C ASN A 551 -18.13 -0.24 -14.61
N PRO A 552 -17.44 0.42 -15.56
CA PRO A 552 -16.07 0.05 -15.95
C PRO A 552 -15.01 0.26 -14.87
N TYR A 553 -15.34 1.00 -13.81
CA TYR A 553 -14.45 1.41 -12.71
C TYR A 553 -14.98 0.97 -11.34
N ARG A 554 -15.91 0.00 -11.30
CA ARG A 554 -16.48 -0.55 -10.07
C ARG A 554 -15.40 -0.93 -9.06
N ALA A 555 -14.45 -1.76 -9.46
CA ALA A 555 -13.41 -2.28 -8.59
C ALA A 555 -12.44 -1.19 -8.11
N THR A 556 -12.07 -0.22 -8.98
CA THR A 556 -11.23 0.90 -8.51
C THR A 556 -11.96 1.80 -7.51
N THR A 557 -13.29 1.96 -7.67
CA THR A 557 -14.11 2.72 -6.72
C THR A 557 -14.27 1.97 -5.40
N HIS A 558 -14.47 0.65 -5.45
CA HIS A 558 -14.53 -0.26 -4.32
C HIS A 558 -13.28 -0.17 -3.44
N GLU A 559 -12.10 -0.40 -4.04
CA GLU A 559 -10.83 -0.32 -3.30
C GLU A 559 -10.56 1.10 -2.77
N PHE A 560 -10.91 2.13 -3.52
CA PHE A 560 -10.76 3.50 -3.04
C PHE A 560 -11.67 3.81 -1.83
N SER A 561 -12.83 3.17 -1.73
CA SER A 561 -13.74 3.37 -0.59
C SER A 561 -13.30 2.72 0.71
N HIS A 562 -12.51 1.65 0.63
CA HIS A 562 -11.80 1.12 1.80
C HIS A 562 -10.85 2.16 2.38
N VAL A 563 -10.09 2.85 1.52
CA VAL A 563 -9.08 3.85 1.94
C VAL A 563 -9.70 4.94 2.80
N PHE A 564 -10.72 5.63 2.29
CA PHE A 564 -11.30 6.72 3.07
C PHE A 564 -12.16 6.24 4.23
N ARG A 565 -12.66 4.99 4.21
CA ARG A 565 -13.30 4.40 5.41
C ARG A 565 -12.27 4.26 6.51
N ASP A 566 -11.16 3.61 6.19
CA ASP A 566 -10.14 3.22 7.15
C ASP A 566 -9.46 4.43 7.78
N VAL A 567 -9.15 5.45 6.97
CA VAL A 567 -8.56 6.70 7.47
C VAL A 567 -9.55 7.53 8.30
N LEU A 568 -10.85 7.45 8.02
CA LEU A 568 -11.86 8.14 8.84
C LEU A 568 -12.17 7.39 10.14
N ASP A 569 -12.00 6.08 10.16
CA ASP A 569 -12.22 5.27 11.34
C ASP A 569 -11.11 5.48 12.37
N GLY A 570 -9.84 5.50 11.99
CA GLY A 570 -8.78 5.66 12.98
C GLY A 570 -7.36 5.76 12.42
N PRO A 571 -6.34 5.83 13.30
CA PRO A 571 -4.95 5.73 12.88
C PRO A 571 -4.61 4.32 12.37
N GLU A 572 -3.45 4.19 11.72
CA GLU A 572 -2.99 2.91 11.17
C GLU A 572 -2.92 1.79 12.23
N SER A 573 -2.52 2.10 13.47
CA SER A 573 -2.52 1.12 14.57
C SER A 573 -3.90 0.60 14.96
N HIS A 574 -4.95 1.42 14.81
CA HIS A 574 -6.34 0.98 14.99
C HIS A 574 -6.72 0.03 13.86
N TRP A 575 -6.44 0.40 12.61
CA TRP A 575 -6.64 -0.46 11.44
C TRP A 575 -5.93 -1.82 11.56
N HIS A 576 -4.69 -1.87 12.08
CA HIS A 576 -4.00 -3.14 12.34
C HIS A 576 -4.71 -3.99 13.39
N GLY A 577 -5.28 -3.35 14.41
CA GLY A 577 -6.12 -4.03 15.40
C GLY A 577 -7.36 -4.64 14.76
N ASP A 578 -8.01 -3.88 13.88
CA ASP A 578 -9.18 -4.31 13.12
C ASP A 578 -8.86 -5.42 12.13
N ASP A 579 -7.80 -5.32 11.32
CA ASP A 579 -7.41 -6.39 10.40
C ASP A 579 -7.08 -7.68 11.16
N LEU A 580 -6.43 -7.58 12.32
CA LEU A 580 -6.19 -8.74 13.20
C LEU A 580 -7.50 -9.33 13.74
N LEU A 581 -8.46 -8.50 14.13
CA LEU A 581 -9.70 -8.94 14.75
C LEU A 581 -10.72 -9.47 13.72
N TYR A 582 -10.84 -8.76 12.60
CA TYR A 582 -11.89 -8.89 11.61
C TYR A 582 -11.43 -9.48 10.30
N VAL A 583 -10.13 -9.62 10.05
CA VAL A 583 -9.60 -10.33 8.88
C VAL A 583 -10.09 -9.67 7.59
N TYR A 584 -9.58 -8.47 7.30
CA TYR A 584 -10.02 -7.72 6.12
C TYR A 584 -9.57 -8.40 4.83
N GLY A 585 -8.37 -8.99 4.81
CA GLY A 585 -7.87 -9.71 3.63
C GLY A 585 -8.38 -11.15 3.55
N ARG A 586 -9.53 -11.40 2.92
CA ARG A 586 -10.04 -12.77 2.70
C ARG A 586 -10.58 -12.90 1.27
N GLY A 587 -10.81 -14.13 0.83
CA GLY A 587 -11.69 -14.34 -0.32
C GLY A 587 -13.16 -14.20 0.10
N HIS A 588 -13.98 -13.59 -0.75
CA HIS A 588 -15.38 -13.29 -0.49
C HIS A 588 -16.18 -13.02 -1.79
N GLY A 589 -17.49 -12.92 -1.65
CA GLY A 589 -18.41 -12.45 -2.70
C GLY A 589 -19.70 -11.94 -2.07
N SER A 590 -20.38 -11.04 -2.79
CA SER A 590 -21.38 -10.14 -2.20
C SER A 590 -22.47 -10.84 -1.38
N CYS A 591 -22.93 -12.00 -1.84
CA CYS A 591 -23.99 -12.78 -1.20
C CYS A 591 -23.56 -14.18 -0.77
N ILE A 592 -22.25 -14.42 -0.66
CA ILE A 592 -21.72 -15.70 -0.21
C ILE A 592 -21.31 -15.54 1.25
N ALA A 593 -22.15 -16.07 2.15
CA ALA A 593 -21.69 -16.35 3.50
C ALA A 593 -20.45 -17.25 3.40
N PRO A 594 -19.36 -16.98 4.14
CA PRO A 594 -18.13 -17.74 4.03
C PRO A 594 -18.42 -19.24 4.14
N VAL A 595 -17.90 -20.03 3.20
CA VAL A 595 -18.18 -21.49 3.11
C VAL A 595 -17.66 -22.23 4.36
N THR A 596 -16.74 -21.64 5.12
CA THR A 596 -16.25 -22.16 6.41
C THR A 596 -15.97 -21.03 7.40
N GLY A 597 -16.63 -21.05 8.56
CA GLY A 597 -16.34 -20.17 9.70
C GLY A 597 -17.21 -18.92 9.70
N SER A 598 -17.95 -18.73 10.81
CA SER A 598 -19.03 -17.77 11.00
C SER A 598 -18.78 -16.43 10.32
N ALA A 599 -19.81 -15.92 9.66
CA ALA A 599 -19.83 -14.59 9.14
C ALA A 599 -19.44 -13.56 10.28
N ASN A 600 -18.77 -12.45 9.92
CA ASN A 600 -18.26 -11.44 10.86
C ASN A 600 -18.65 -10.03 10.40
N ALA A 601 -19.52 -9.38 11.18
CA ALA A 601 -20.00 -8.02 10.99
C ALA A 601 -18.89 -6.98 10.74
N GLY A 602 -17.72 -7.15 11.38
CA GLY A 602 -16.48 -6.39 11.14
C GLY A 602 -16.14 -6.22 9.68
N PHE A 603 -15.94 -7.37 9.04
CA PHE A 603 -15.61 -7.47 7.64
C PHE A 603 -16.79 -7.14 6.74
N ALA A 604 -17.97 -7.65 7.07
CA ALA A 604 -19.16 -7.42 6.25
C ALA A 604 -19.49 -5.93 6.15
N PHE A 605 -19.23 -5.17 7.21
CA PHE A 605 -19.34 -3.73 7.17
C PHE A 605 -18.23 -3.07 6.34
N HIS A 606 -16.98 -3.55 6.46
CA HIS A 606 -15.85 -3.05 5.66
C HIS A 606 -16.10 -3.21 4.16
N GLU A 607 -16.40 -4.43 3.70
CA GLU A 607 -16.71 -4.71 2.28
C GLU A 607 -18.07 -4.14 1.86
N GLY A 608 -19.10 -4.25 2.70
CA GLY A 608 -20.43 -3.72 2.39
C GLY A 608 -20.44 -2.20 2.23
N TRP A 609 -19.56 -1.49 2.96
CA TRP A 609 -19.29 -0.08 2.71
C TRP A 609 -18.70 0.13 1.31
N ALA A 610 -17.71 -0.65 0.92
CA ALA A 610 -17.08 -0.53 -0.39
C ALA A 610 -18.02 -0.88 -1.55
N GLU A 611 -18.88 -1.88 -1.38
CA GLU A 611 -19.95 -2.24 -2.31
C GLU A 611 -21.00 -1.13 -2.41
N PHE A 612 -21.43 -0.58 -1.28
CA PHE A 612 -22.30 0.60 -1.26
C PHE A 612 -21.69 1.74 -2.07
N TRP A 613 -20.41 2.04 -1.86
CA TRP A 613 -19.73 3.12 -2.57
C TRP A 613 -19.54 2.86 -4.06
N SER A 614 -19.21 1.64 -4.46
CA SER A 614 -19.08 1.24 -5.87
C SER A 614 -20.42 1.01 -6.59
N ASN A 615 -21.54 1.19 -5.87
CA ASN A 615 -22.91 1.05 -6.35
C ASN A 615 -23.28 -0.41 -6.68
N ASP A 616 -22.70 -1.35 -5.94
CA ASP A 616 -22.99 -2.79 -5.98
C ASP A 616 -23.89 -3.20 -4.80
N THR A 617 -25.07 -2.58 -4.70
CA THR A 617 -25.95 -2.67 -3.52
C THR A 617 -27.03 -3.75 -3.67
N THR A 618 -26.72 -4.85 -4.36
CA THR A 618 -27.71 -5.90 -4.61
C THR A 618 -27.96 -6.68 -3.33
N CYS A 619 -29.24 -6.92 -3.00
CA CYS A 619 -29.56 -7.68 -1.80
C CYS A 619 -29.32 -9.19 -1.97
N CYS A 620 -29.14 -9.89 -0.85
CA CYS A 620 -28.82 -11.32 -0.79
C CYS A 620 -30.03 -12.15 -0.34
N PRO A 621 -30.79 -12.76 -1.27
CA PRO A 621 -32.02 -13.48 -0.92
C PRO A 621 -31.72 -14.73 -0.08
N GLY A 622 -32.48 -14.93 1.00
CA GLY A 622 -32.27 -15.98 2.00
C GLY A 622 -31.41 -15.56 3.20
N ASP A 623 -30.75 -14.42 3.12
CA ASP A 623 -29.85 -13.87 4.13
C ASP A 623 -30.08 -12.36 4.36
N GLU A 624 -31.31 -11.88 4.12
CA GLU A 624 -31.66 -10.46 3.99
C GLU A 624 -31.48 -9.64 5.28
N SER A 625 -31.32 -10.30 6.42
CA SER A 625 -31.05 -9.65 7.72
C SER A 625 -29.70 -10.04 8.32
N ASN A 626 -28.89 -10.78 7.57
CA ASN A 626 -27.60 -11.28 8.03
C ASN A 626 -26.53 -10.19 7.87
N GLN A 627 -26.28 -9.44 8.94
CA GLN A 627 -25.29 -8.34 8.99
C GLN A 627 -23.84 -8.80 8.85
N ASP A 628 -23.62 -10.10 8.81
CA ASP A 628 -22.30 -10.65 8.60
C ASP A 628 -22.01 -10.94 7.10
N ILE A 629 -22.89 -10.51 6.19
CA ILE A 629 -22.73 -10.59 4.73
C ILE A 629 -22.64 -9.18 4.14
N GLU A 630 -21.59 -8.94 3.37
CA GLU A 630 -21.27 -7.63 2.79
C GLU A 630 -22.39 -7.06 1.91
N GLY A 631 -23.01 -7.84 1.03
CA GLY A 631 -24.09 -7.38 0.17
C GLY A 631 -25.37 -7.04 0.93
N THR A 632 -25.63 -7.72 2.06
CA THR A 632 -26.74 -7.36 2.97
C THR A 632 -26.47 -6.02 3.63
N VAL A 633 -25.23 -5.77 4.07
CA VAL A 633 -24.83 -4.47 4.62
C VAL A 633 -24.87 -3.37 3.55
N ALA A 634 -24.32 -3.61 2.37
CA ALA A 634 -24.35 -2.66 1.25
C ALA A 634 -25.78 -2.25 0.88
N HIS A 635 -26.69 -3.22 0.84
CA HIS A 635 -28.10 -2.98 0.60
C HIS A 635 -28.75 -2.13 1.70
N ASP A 636 -28.45 -2.42 2.97
CA ASP A 636 -28.98 -1.63 4.07
C ASP A 636 -28.44 -0.19 4.09
N LEU A 637 -27.15 0.00 3.81
CA LEU A 637 -26.56 1.32 3.65
C LEU A 637 -27.25 2.11 2.53
N GLU A 638 -27.57 1.48 1.39
CA GLU A 638 -28.34 2.12 0.31
C GLU A 638 -29.77 2.47 0.77
N ASN A 639 -30.43 1.59 1.53
CA ASN A 639 -31.75 1.85 2.09
C ASN A 639 -31.74 3.02 3.09
N LEU A 640 -30.72 3.10 3.95
CA LEU A 640 -30.52 4.22 4.89
C LEU A 640 -30.23 5.52 4.16
N ALA A 641 -29.38 5.48 3.12
CA ALA A 641 -29.10 6.63 2.27
C ALA A 641 -30.37 7.11 1.56
N GLY A 642 -31.20 6.20 1.04
CA GLY A 642 -32.47 6.50 0.37
C GLY A 642 -33.50 7.22 1.24
N LYS A 643 -33.39 7.11 2.56
CA LYS A 643 -34.26 7.81 3.54
C LYS A 643 -33.82 9.25 3.81
N LEU A 644 -32.57 9.60 3.47
CA LEU A 644 -32.06 10.96 3.62
C LEU A 644 -32.63 11.89 2.53
N PRO A 645 -32.90 13.17 2.87
CA PRO A 645 -33.34 14.15 1.89
C PRO A 645 -32.21 14.52 0.92
N GLY A 646 -32.58 15.09 -0.23
CA GLY A 646 -31.63 15.57 -1.24
C GLY A 646 -31.39 14.59 -2.39
N ASN A 647 -30.43 14.92 -3.23
CA ASN A 647 -29.99 14.09 -4.35
C ASN A 647 -29.06 12.96 -3.86
N VAL A 648 -28.63 12.06 -4.74
CA VAL A 648 -27.76 10.92 -4.39
C VAL A 648 -26.45 11.37 -3.71
N SER A 649 -25.87 12.49 -4.15
CA SER A 649 -24.66 13.06 -3.56
C SER A 649 -24.91 13.56 -2.14
N ASP A 650 -26.02 14.27 -1.90
CA ASP A 650 -26.40 14.76 -0.57
C ASP A 650 -26.61 13.59 0.41
N ARG A 651 -27.24 12.51 -0.06
CA ARG A 651 -27.50 11.30 0.73
C ARG A 651 -26.20 10.60 1.11
N ARG A 652 -25.31 10.36 0.14
CA ARG A 652 -24.00 9.75 0.40
C ARG A 652 -23.12 10.61 1.31
N LYS A 653 -23.21 11.94 1.18
CA LYS A 653 -22.57 12.87 2.12
C LYS A 653 -23.09 12.65 3.55
N GLY A 654 -24.40 12.45 3.71
CA GLY A 654 -24.99 12.14 5.00
C GLY A 654 -24.48 10.82 5.58
N MET A 655 -24.30 9.78 4.76
CA MET A 655 -23.71 8.51 5.19
C MET A 655 -22.25 8.67 5.64
N LEU A 656 -21.45 9.45 4.91
CA LEU A 656 -20.08 9.80 5.28
C LEU A 656 -20.02 10.53 6.64
N GLN A 657 -20.97 11.44 6.90
CA GLN A 657 -21.05 12.14 8.19
C GLN A 657 -21.35 11.20 9.36
N VAL A 658 -22.07 10.10 9.13
CA VAL A 658 -22.27 9.07 10.16
C VAL A 658 -20.95 8.40 10.48
N LEU A 659 -20.19 8.00 9.47
CA LEU A 659 -18.87 7.39 9.65
C LEU A 659 -17.92 8.33 10.43
N GLN A 660 -17.86 9.60 10.04
CA GLN A 660 -17.02 10.64 10.68
C GLN A 660 -17.34 10.88 12.17
N ARG A 661 -18.51 10.46 12.67
CA ARG A 661 -18.87 10.59 14.10
C ARG A 661 -18.34 9.45 14.96
N GLY A 662 -18.09 8.30 14.35
CA GLY A 662 -17.67 7.11 15.06
C GLY A 662 -16.22 6.67 14.81
N PRO A 663 -15.19 7.54 14.85
CA PRO A 663 -13.81 7.07 14.82
C PRO A 663 -13.54 6.01 15.89
N ASN A 664 -12.99 4.87 15.50
CA ASN A 664 -12.70 3.67 16.28
C ASN A 664 -13.97 3.01 16.88
N LEU A 665 -15.16 3.29 16.33
CA LEU A 665 -16.45 2.85 16.90
C LEU A 665 -17.36 2.11 15.92
N ILE A 666 -17.16 2.23 14.60
CA ILE A 666 -18.07 1.68 13.59
C ILE A 666 -17.37 0.55 12.82
N HIS A 667 -17.64 -0.68 13.24
CA HIS A 667 -17.14 -1.90 12.62
C HIS A 667 -18.28 -2.87 12.30
N SER A 668 -19.54 -2.43 12.35
CA SER A 668 -20.70 -3.27 12.05
C SER A 668 -21.88 -2.42 11.60
N ASP A 669 -22.81 -3.05 10.89
CA ASP A 669 -24.05 -2.40 10.48
C ASP A 669 -24.88 -1.91 11.70
N GLU A 670 -24.95 -2.70 12.77
CA GLU A 670 -25.58 -2.29 14.04
C GLU A 670 -24.96 -1.01 14.62
N GLU A 671 -23.63 -0.93 14.66
CA GLU A 671 -22.92 0.26 15.14
C GLU A 671 -23.15 1.47 14.22
N PHE A 672 -23.16 1.26 12.91
CA PHE A 672 -23.46 2.32 11.95
C PHE A 672 -24.89 2.85 12.14
N ARG A 673 -25.88 1.95 12.28
CA ARG A 673 -27.29 2.33 12.53
C ARG A 673 -27.46 3.11 13.83
N ARG A 674 -26.70 2.76 14.87
CA ARG A 674 -26.68 3.52 16.14
C ARG A 674 -26.18 4.95 15.93
N GLU A 675 -25.09 5.13 15.20
CA GLU A 675 -24.56 6.46 14.89
C GLU A 675 -25.44 7.23 13.89
N TYR A 676 -26.11 6.53 12.97
CA TYR A 676 -27.07 7.11 12.03
C TYR A 676 -28.24 7.78 12.77
N VAL A 677 -28.83 7.12 13.76
CA VAL A 677 -29.91 7.70 14.59
C VAL A 677 -29.42 8.93 15.36
N SER A 678 -28.17 8.89 15.83
CA SER A 678 -27.56 10.01 16.55
C SER A 678 -27.31 11.21 15.65
N GLN A 679 -26.95 10.98 14.38
CA GLN A 679 -26.74 12.03 13.39
C GLN A 679 -28.06 12.58 12.81
N PHE A 680 -29.06 11.73 12.62
CA PHE A 680 -30.33 12.07 11.98
C PHE A 680 -31.54 11.72 12.87
N PRO A 681 -31.72 12.43 14.01
CA PRO A 681 -32.82 12.16 14.92
C PRO A 681 -34.16 12.41 14.22
N GLY A 682 -35.00 11.36 14.16
CA GLY A 682 -36.34 11.42 13.57
C GLY A 682 -36.48 10.79 12.19
N ILE A 683 -35.38 10.33 11.58
CA ILE A 683 -35.45 9.47 10.38
C ILE A 683 -35.59 8.01 10.85
N PRO A 684 -36.66 7.29 10.47
CA PRO A 684 -36.87 5.92 10.93
C PRO A 684 -35.87 4.95 10.29
N LEU A 685 -35.27 4.07 11.09
CA LEU A 685 -34.29 3.09 10.61
C LEU A 685 -34.88 2.04 9.65
N GLY A 686 -36.13 1.61 9.84
CA GLY A 686 -36.68 0.43 9.14
C GLY A 686 -35.99 -0.88 9.55
N ASN A 687 -36.25 -1.96 8.82
CA ASN A 687 -35.49 -3.21 8.93
C ASN A 687 -34.41 -3.28 7.86
N ILE A 688 -33.38 -4.11 8.11
CA ILE A 688 -32.27 -4.35 7.18
C ILE A 688 -32.78 -4.98 5.87
N SER A 689 -33.79 -5.84 5.97
CA SER A 689 -34.39 -6.53 4.83
C SER A 689 -35.42 -5.71 4.05
N ASP A 690 -35.66 -4.44 4.41
CA ASP A 690 -36.67 -3.60 3.75
C ASP A 690 -36.32 -3.41 2.27
N GLY A 691 -37.25 -3.73 1.36
CA GLY A 691 -37.05 -3.51 -0.08
C GLY A 691 -36.22 -4.58 -0.79
N CYS A 692 -35.75 -5.62 -0.09
CA CYS A 692 -35.13 -6.77 -0.74
C CYS A 692 -36.20 -7.65 -1.41
N SER A 693 -36.34 -7.48 -2.72
CA SER A 693 -37.18 -8.34 -3.57
C SER A 693 -36.48 -8.56 -4.91
N GLY A 694 -35.70 -9.62 -5.07
CA GLY A 694 -34.88 -9.77 -6.26
C GLY A 694 -34.10 -11.08 -6.37
N VAL A 695 -33.49 -11.28 -7.54
CA VAL A 695 -32.67 -12.44 -7.90
C VAL A 695 -31.29 -12.29 -7.27
N GLU A 696 -30.77 -13.39 -6.71
CA GLU A 696 -29.41 -13.48 -6.17
C GLU A 696 -28.39 -13.06 -7.23
N ASN A 697 -27.71 -11.94 -7.03
CA ASN A 697 -26.66 -11.50 -7.92
C ASN A 697 -25.32 -11.95 -7.34
N ARG A 698 -24.89 -13.16 -7.74
CA ARG A 698 -23.58 -13.69 -7.35
C ARG A 698 -22.50 -13.00 -8.16
N HIS A 699 -22.11 -11.79 -7.73
CA HIS A 699 -20.84 -11.22 -8.14
C HIS A 699 -19.75 -11.90 -7.31
N ALA A 700 -19.14 -12.94 -7.88
CA ALA A 700 -17.88 -13.45 -7.34
C ALA A 700 -16.78 -12.47 -7.76
N TYR A 701 -16.09 -11.86 -6.79
CA TYR A 701 -14.84 -11.17 -7.09
C TYR A 701 -13.90 -12.18 -7.75
N PHE A 702 -13.39 -11.84 -8.93
CA PHE A 702 -12.63 -12.78 -9.74
C PHE A 702 -11.21 -12.89 -9.23
N GLU A 703 -10.81 -14.03 -8.67
CA GLU A 703 -9.40 -14.29 -8.39
C GLU A 703 -8.65 -14.64 -9.69
N LEU A 704 -7.48 -14.03 -9.90
CA LEU A 704 -6.64 -14.36 -11.05
C LEU A 704 -6.07 -15.78 -10.89
N ASP A 705 -5.99 -16.53 -11.99
CA ASP A 705 -5.36 -17.85 -11.98
C ASP A 705 -3.86 -17.74 -11.59
N PRO A 706 -3.41 -18.43 -10.52
CA PRO A 706 -2.01 -18.43 -10.11
C PRO A 706 -1.06 -18.89 -11.23
N ALA A 707 -1.48 -19.85 -12.06
CA ALA A 707 -0.68 -20.32 -13.18
C ALA A 707 -0.52 -19.21 -14.24
N TRP A 708 -1.60 -18.48 -14.53
CA TRP A 708 -1.57 -17.32 -15.42
C TRP A 708 -0.67 -16.20 -14.88
N GLN A 709 -0.75 -15.87 -13.58
CA GLN A 709 0.15 -14.87 -12.98
C GLN A 709 1.61 -15.28 -13.08
N ARG A 710 1.90 -16.55 -12.79
CA ARG A 710 3.24 -17.12 -12.94
C ARG A 710 3.75 -17.04 -14.38
N GLU A 711 2.88 -17.31 -15.35
CA GLU A 711 3.17 -17.18 -16.79
C GLU A 711 3.40 -15.73 -17.24
N ASN A 712 2.94 -14.73 -16.47
CA ASN A 712 3.26 -13.32 -16.72
C ASN A 712 4.54 -12.88 -16.01
N LEU A 713 4.76 -13.30 -14.76
CA LEU A 713 5.91 -12.91 -13.95
C LEU A 713 7.24 -13.54 -14.43
N MET A 714 7.21 -14.81 -14.86
CA MET A 714 8.44 -15.51 -15.30
C MET A 714 9.05 -14.92 -16.58
N PRO A 715 8.29 -14.66 -17.66
CA PRO A 715 8.80 -13.93 -18.81
C PRO A 715 9.31 -12.53 -18.44
N ALA A 716 8.67 -11.90 -17.46
CA ALA A 716 9.06 -10.59 -17.00
C ALA A 716 10.47 -10.59 -16.38
N ILE A 717 10.74 -11.55 -15.50
CA ILE A 717 12.08 -11.80 -14.95
C ILE A 717 13.10 -12.07 -16.07
N ARG A 718 12.76 -12.94 -17.03
CA ARG A 718 13.65 -13.28 -18.16
C ARG A 718 13.97 -12.07 -19.03
N ALA A 719 13.00 -11.19 -19.27
CA ALA A 719 13.22 -9.96 -20.04
C ALA A 719 14.22 -9.03 -19.34
N ARG A 720 14.12 -8.87 -18.02
CA ARG A 720 15.10 -8.10 -17.22
C ARG A 720 16.49 -8.74 -17.23
N GLN A 721 16.59 -10.07 -17.14
CA GLN A 721 17.85 -10.79 -17.28
C GLN A 721 18.50 -10.59 -18.67
N LYS A 722 17.67 -10.58 -19.73
CA LYS A 722 18.13 -10.26 -21.09
C LYS A 722 18.61 -8.81 -21.18
N ALA A 723 17.93 -7.87 -20.54
CA ALA A 723 18.35 -6.46 -20.46
C ALA A 723 19.73 -6.31 -19.83
N ILE A 724 20.00 -6.99 -18.69
CA ILE A 724 21.33 -7.03 -18.07
C ILE A 724 22.39 -7.53 -19.05
N THR A 725 22.08 -8.57 -19.81
CA THR A 725 23.02 -9.11 -20.81
C THR A 725 23.31 -8.07 -21.91
N GLY A 726 22.28 -7.37 -22.38
CA GLY A 726 22.42 -6.26 -23.32
C GLY A 726 23.26 -5.11 -22.76
N PHE A 727 23.00 -4.68 -21.53
CA PHE A 727 23.78 -3.62 -20.87
C PHE A 727 25.25 -4.04 -20.68
N LYS A 728 25.52 -5.27 -20.27
CA LYS A 728 26.90 -5.80 -20.17
C LYS A 728 27.61 -5.79 -21.53
N GLN A 729 26.91 -6.13 -22.60
CA GLN A 729 27.48 -6.07 -23.95
C GLN A 729 27.79 -4.63 -24.35
N GLN A 730 26.87 -3.69 -24.15
CA GLN A 730 27.09 -2.27 -24.43
C GLN A 730 28.24 -1.71 -23.58
N GLN A 731 28.32 -2.11 -22.31
CA GLN A 731 29.31 -1.62 -21.37
C GLN A 731 30.73 -1.94 -21.83
N ARG A 732 30.97 -3.13 -22.40
CA ARG A 732 32.29 -3.55 -22.92
C ARG A 732 32.85 -2.63 -24.00
N TYR A 733 31.97 -1.98 -24.77
CA TYR A 733 32.35 -1.09 -25.87
C TYR A 733 32.11 0.39 -25.55
N SER A 734 31.53 0.68 -24.39
CA SER A 734 31.34 2.04 -23.90
C SER A 734 32.64 2.60 -23.32
N THR A 735 32.79 3.91 -23.35
CA THR A 735 33.89 4.63 -22.69
C THR A 735 33.32 5.83 -21.94
N GLY A 736 34.15 6.43 -21.06
CA GLY A 736 33.77 7.59 -20.28
C GLY A 736 32.56 7.34 -19.38
N LEU A 737 31.69 8.33 -19.29
CA LEU A 737 30.55 8.36 -18.37
C LEU A 737 29.54 7.24 -18.61
N ARG A 738 29.28 6.90 -19.88
CA ARG A 738 28.35 5.85 -20.27
C ARG A 738 28.69 4.49 -19.64
N THR A 739 29.96 4.18 -19.40
CA THR A 739 30.39 2.93 -18.76
C THR A 739 29.88 2.80 -17.32
N PHE A 740 29.86 3.91 -16.57
CA PHE A 740 29.38 3.95 -15.18
C PHE A 740 27.86 3.91 -15.12
N MET A 741 27.19 4.59 -16.05
CA MET A 741 25.73 4.55 -16.17
C MET A 741 25.22 3.13 -16.49
N LEU A 742 25.87 2.44 -17.43
CA LEU A 742 25.54 1.05 -17.74
C LEU A 742 25.84 0.11 -16.57
N ARG A 743 26.89 0.37 -15.78
CA ARG A 743 27.16 -0.38 -14.54
C ARG A 743 26.02 -0.23 -13.54
N ALA A 744 25.62 1.01 -13.26
CA ALA A 744 24.54 1.31 -12.33
C ALA A 744 23.22 0.65 -12.79
N ALA A 745 22.89 0.75 -14.08
CA ALA A 745 21.70 0.11 -14.64
C ALA A 745 21.73 -1.42 -14.51
N ILE A 746 22.88 -2.07 -14.66
CA ILE A 746 23.03 -3.52 -14.40
C ILE A 746 22.74 -3.85 -12.93
N GLU A 747 23.29 -3.07 -12.00
CA GLU A 747 23.12 -3.27 -10.56
C GLU A 747 21.67 -3.00 -10.12
N GLU A 748 21.06 -1.90 -10.58
CA GLU A 748 19.64 -1.59 -10.35
C GLU A 748 18.72 -2.67 -10.92
N THR A 749 18.96 -3.12 -12.16
CA THR A 749 18.14 -4.19 -12.76
C THR A 749 18.27 -5.51 -11.99
N SER A 750 19.43 -5.76 -11.36
CA SER A 750 19.64 -6.97 -10.57
C SER A 750 18.81 -6.97 -9.29
N VAL A 751 18.69 -5.83 -8.60
CA VAL A 751 17.85 -5.72 -7.39
C VAL A 751 16.36 -5.75 -7.73
N ILE A 752 15.94 -5.22 -8.89
CA ILE A 752 14.57 -5.39 -9.39
C ILE A 752 14.25 -6.87 -9.62
N ILE A 753 15.15 -7.61 -10.27
CA ILE A 753 14.99 -9.06 -10.48
C ILE A 753 14.88 -9.81 -9.15
N GLN A 754 15.63 -9.41 -8.13
CA GLN A 754 15.52 -10.01 -6.80
C GLN A 754 14.10 -9.85 -6.25
N ARG A 755 13.55 -8.64 -6.27
CA ARG A 755 12.18 -8.37 -5.78
C ARG A 755 11.10 -9.10 -6.58
N MET A 756 11.28 -9.24 -7.89
CA MET A 756 10.39 -10.05 -8.73
C MET A 756 10.47 -11.55 -8.37
N ASN A 757 11.66 -12.06 -8.04
CA ASN A 757 11.80 -13.45 -7.57
C ASN A 757 11.17 -13.66 -6.18
N GLU A 758 11.21 -12.64 -5.31
CA GLU A 758 10.52 -12.67 -4.02
C GLU A 758 9.01 -12.78 -4.21
N GLN A 759 8.42 -11.98 -5.10
CA GLN A 759 7.00 -12.11 -5.48
C GLN A 759 6.69 -13.48 -6.10
N LEU A 760 7.57 -14.02 -6.95
CA LEU A 760 7.40 -15.35 -7.51
C LEU A 760 7.41 -16.43 -6.43
N ALA A 761 8.32 -16.31 -5.45
CA ALA A 761 8.39 -17.23 -4.32
C ALA A 761 7.18 -17.10 -3.38
N GLU A 762 6.60 -15.91 -3.25
CA GLU A 762 5.33 -15.69 -2.55
C GLU A 762 4.17 -16.36 -3.28
N LEU A 763 4.06 -16.15 -4.60
CA LEU A 763 3.06 -16.79 -5.45
C LEU A 763 3.17 -18.32 -5.44
N ASP A 764 4.37 -18.87 -5.63
CA ASP A 764 4.62 -20.33 -5.62
C ASP A 764 4.33 -20.98 -4.26
N ARG A 765 4.48 -20.22 -3.16
CA ARG A 765 4.17 -20.70 -1.81
C ARG A 765 2.66 -20.79 -1.57
N GLY A 766 1.89 -19.97 -2.26
CA GLY A 766 0.45 -19.83 -2.04
C GLY A 766 0.11 -19.27 -0.65
N GLY A 767 -1.18 -19.08 -0.43
CA GLY A 767 -1.75 -18.62 0.84
C GLY A 767 -2.87 -17.61 0.64
N PRO A 768 -3.71 -17.41 1.65
CA PRO A 768 -4.85 -16.51 1.56
C PRO A 768 -4.39 -15.04 1.41
N PRO A 769 -5.23 -14.16 0.82
CA PRO A 769 -4.93 -12.75 0.63
C PRO A 769 -4.47 -12.02 1.91
N GLU A 770 -4.98 -12.45 3.05
CA GLU A 770 -4.65 -11.93 4.37
C GLU A 770 -3.17 -11.90 4.72
N ARG A 771 -2.45 -12.91 4.25
CA ARG A 771 -1.02 -13.03 4.49
C ARG A 771 -0.29 -11.82 3.94
N TYR A 772 -0.78 -11.26 2.83
CA TYR A 772 -0.19 -10.08 2.20
C TYR A 772 -0.47 -8.82 3.02
N LEU A 773 -1.69 -8.64 3.55
CA LEU A 773 -2.04 -7.49 4.41
C LEU A 773 -1.22 -7.48 5.71
N LYS A 774 -1.08 -8.63 6.38
CA LYS A 774 -0.23 -8.76 7.58
C LYS A 774 1.25 -8.46 7.35
N GLN A 775 1.68 -8.51 6.09
CA GLN A 775 3.03 -8.17 5.68
C GLN A 775 3.15 -6.74 5.15
N ALA A 776 2.05 -6.00 4.96
CA ALA A 776 2.06 -4.67 4.34
C ALA A 776 2.99 -3.67 5.04
N PRO A 777 3.08 -3.60 6.39
CA PRO A 777 4.06 -2.74 7.06
C PRO A 777 5.50 -3.09 6.66
N PHE A 778 5.81 -4.38 6.58
CA PHE A 778 7.13 -4.84 6.14
C PHE A 778 7.36 -4.64 4.65
N GLN A 779 6.31 -4.63 3.82
CA GLN A 779 6.41 -4.26 2.41
C GLN A 779 6.75 -2.77 2.25
N ARG A 780 6.20 -1.85 3.07
CA ARG A 780 6.65 -0.44 3.09
C ARG A 780 8.12 -0.31 3.47
N LEU A 781 8.54 -1.03 4.52
CA LEU A 781 9.94 -1.05 4.91
C LEU A 781 10.84 -1.53 3.76
N ARG A 782 10.50 -2.68 3.14
CA ARG A 782 11.22 -3.22 1.99
C ARG A 782 11.25 -2.26 0.81
N ARG A 783 10.14 -1.56 0.52
CA ARG A 783 10.07 -0.53 -0.52
C ARG A 783 11.01 0.63 -0.21
N ALA A 784 11.03 1.13 1.02
CA ALA A 784 11.91 2.22 1.43
C ALA A 784 13.40 1.83 1.35
N GLU A 785 13.74 0.62 1.82
CA GLU A 785 15.09 0.05 1.70
C GLU A 785 15.51 -0.09 0.24
N PHE A 786 14.61 -0.59 -0.61
CA PHE A 786 14.84 -0.75 -2.04
C PHE A 786 15.11 0.58 -2.74
N LEU A 787 14.31 1.62 -2.47
CA LEU A 787 14.53 2.96 -3.02
C LEU A 787 15.87 3.56 -2.55
N SER A 788 16.22 3.37 -1.28
CA SER A 788 17.52 3.77 -0.73
C SER A 788 18.68 3.05 -1.43
N MET A 789 18.56 1.74 -1.65
CA MET A 789 19.54 0.94 -2.40
C MET A 789 19.73 1.44 -3.82
N ARG A 790 18.63 1.71 -4.56
CA ARG A 790 18.69 2.27 -5.92
C ARG A 790 19.42 3.60 -5.92
N ARG A 791 19.03 4.53 -5.06
CA ARG A 791 19.69 5.84 -4.93
C ARG A 791 21.19 5.70 -4.61
N ALA A 792 21.56 4.80 -3.70
CA ALA A 792 22.95 4.54 -3.35
C ALA A 792 23.77 3.95 -4.52
N ILE A 793 23.16 3.11 -5.37
CA ILE A 793 23.78 2.62 -6.62
C ILE A 793 24.10 3.80 -7.54
N GLN A 794 23.15 4.72 -7.75
CA GLN A 794 23.34 5.89 -8.60
C GLN A 794 24.45 6.80 -8.09
N VAL A 795 24.38 7.20 -6.83
CA VAL A 795 25.37 8.09 -6.20
C VAL A 795 26.77 7.50 -6.27
N ARG A 796 26.92 6.19 -6.01
CA ARG A 796 28.20 5.49 -6.13
C ARG A 796 28.74 5.55 -7.57
N ALA A 797 27.91 5.23 -8.56
CA ALA A 797 28.34 5.23 -9.96
C ALA A 797 28.76 6.63 -10.44
N LEU A 798 28.03 7.66 -10.01
CA LEU A 798 28.36 9.06 -10.31
C LEU A 798 29.67 9.49 -9.63
N ARG A 799 29.88 9.12 -8.35
CA ARG A 799 31.15 9.40 -7.65
C ARG A 799 32.35 8.71 -8.30
N ASP A 800 32.19 7.46 -8.73
CA ASP A 800 33.22 6.74 -9.49
C ASP A 800 33.53 7.46 -10.82
N ALA A 801 32.50 7.95 -11.52
CA ALA A 801 32.67 8.69 -12.77
C ALA A 801 33.38 10.04 -12.58
N CYS A 802 33.09 10.77 -11.50
CA CYS A 802 33.76 12.03 -11.14
C CYS A 802 35.29 11.92 -11.04
N ALA A 803 35.83 10.72 -10.77
CA ALA A 803 37.26 10.50 -10.68
C ALA A 803 37.96 10.41 -12.05
N VAL A 804 37.21 10.18 -13.13
CA VAL A 804 37.77 9.88 -14.46
C VAL A 804 37.30 10.81 -15.57
N VAL A 805 36.16 11.49 -15.40
CA VAL A 805 35.68 12.42 -16.43
C VAL A 805 36.46 13.74 -16.40
N PRO A 806 36.53 14.45 -17.54
CA PRO A 806 37.12 15.78 -17.59
C PRO A 806 36.42 16.80 -16.66
N PRO A 807 37.12 17.87 -16.23
CA PRO A 807 36.55 18.91 -15.36
C PRO A 807 35.24 19.51 -15.87
N GLU A 808 35.08 19.66 -17.19
CA GLU A 808 33.87 20.20 -17.81
C GLU A 808 32.61 19.34 -17.56
N GLN A 809 32.74 18.02 -17.43
CA GLN A 809 31.62 17.11 -17.12
C GLN A 809 31.46 16.88 -15.61
N ARG A 810 32.53 17.09 -14.83
CA ARG A 810 32.52 16.87 -13.38
C ARG A 810 31.45 17.71 -12.68
N HIS A 811 31.30 18.98 -13.06
CA HIS A 811 30.32 19.87 -12.43
C HIS A 811 28.88 19.37 -12.58
N GLU A 812 28.53 18.77 -13.73
CA GLU A 812 27.20 18.21 -13.96
C GLU A 812 26.96 16.94 -13.13
N ILE A 813 27.99 16.10 -12.97
CA ILE A 813 27.93 14.92 -12.09
C ILE A 813 27.77 15.35 -10.62
N GLU A 814 28.57 16.30 -10.16
CA GLU A 814 28.52 16.80 -8.77
C GLU A 814 27.15 17.42 -8.45
N ARG A 815 26.57 18.19 -9.38
CA ARG A 815 25.20 18.70 -9.29
C ARG A 815 24.19 17.57 -9.13
N ARG A 816 24.26 16.53 -9.95
CA ARG A 816 23.34 15.39 -9.87
C ARG A 816 23.48 14.61 -8.56
N ILE A 817 24.70 14.40 -8.08
CA ILE A 817 24.95 13.79 -6.75
C ILE A 817 24.27 14.65 -5.67
N ARG A 818 24.46 15.96 -5.73
CA ARG A 818 23.84 16.91 -4.79
C ARG A 818 22.32 16.79 -4.78
N LEU A 819 21.69 16.76 -5.95
CA LEU A 819 20.24 16.59 -6.08
C LEU A 819 19.76 15.26 -5.47
N LEU A 820 20.48 14.16 -5.71
CA LEU A 820 20.14 12.86 -5.16
C LEU A 820 20.28 12.81 -3.63
N GLU A 821 21.22 13.55 -3.04
CA GLU A 821 21.51 13.52 -1.60
C GLU A 821 20.74 14.57 -0.79
N GLU A 822 20.51 15.75 -1.37
CA GLU A 822 20.01 16.94 -0.65
C GLU A 822 18.56 17.32 -1.01
N SER A 823 18.05 16.93 -2.20
CA SER A 823 16.71 17.36 -2.63
C SER A 823 15.61 16.73 -1.80
N ARG A 824 14.70 17.59 -1.31
CA ARG A 824 13.41 17.22 -0.71
C ARG A 824 12.26 17.29 -1.71
N ILE A 825 12.54 17.69 -2.94
CA ILE A 825 11.56 17.72 -4.04
C ILE A 825 11.55 16.33 -4.68
N GLU A 826 10.35 15.79 -4.82
CA GLU A 826 10.08 14.55 -5.53
C GLU A 826 10.19 14.82 -7.03
N ASP A 827 11.41 14.67 -7.53
CA ASP A 827 11.74 14.81 -8.94
C ASP A 827 11.92 13.43 -9.56
N ALA A 828 10.99 13.05 -10.43
CA ALA A 828 10.99 11.78 -11.13
C ALA A 828 12.20 11.60 -12.05
N ALA A 829 12.77 12.70 -12.56
CA ALA A 829 14.00 12.64 -13.33
C ALA A 829 15.17 12.14 -12.47
N LEU A 830 15.07 12.18 -11.13
CA LEU A 830 16.03 11.60 -10.19
C LEU A 830 15.85 10.09 -9.96
N GLU A 831 14.71 9.50 -10.32
CA GLU A 831 14.38 8.12 -9.96
C GLU A 831 15.11 7.08 -10.82
N THR A 832 15.44 7.37 -12.08
CA THR A 832 16.05 6.38 -13.00
C THR A 832 17.24 6.96 -13.75
N LEU A 833 18.30 6.15 -13.92
CA LEU A 833 19.49 6.54 -14.70
C LEU A 833 19.36 6.20 -16.19
N LEU A 834 18.74 5.07 -16.51
CA LEU A 834 18.48 4.63 -17.87
C LEU A 834 17.07 4.05 -17.92
N PRO A 835 16.30 4.31 -19.00
CA PRO A 835 15.01 3.67 -19.18
C PRO A 835 15.21 2.16 -19.28
N LEU A 836 14.45 1.42 -18.47
CA LEU A 836 14.45 -0.03 -18.55
C LEU A 836 13.55 -0.45 -19.72
N PRO A 837 13.92 -1.50 -20.48
CA PRO A 837 13.09 -1.93 -21.61
C PRO A 837 11.70 -2.39 -21.13
N PRO A 838 10.66 -2.29 -21.97
CA PRO A 838 9.36 -2.86 -21.67
C PRO A 838 9.46 -4.36 -21.34
N VAL A 839 8.60 -4.84 -20.46
CA VAL A 839 8.61 -6.22 -20.00
C VAL A 839 7.52 -7.03 -20.71
N ALA A 840 7.71 -8.34 -20.83
CA ALA A 840 6.67 -9.21 -21.37
C ALA A 840 5.40 -9.15 -20.50
N GLY A 841 4.23 -9.08 -21.13
CA GLY A 841 2.95 -8.91 -20.42
C GLY A 841 2.80 -7.53 -19.78
N ASP A 842 3.57 -6.53 -20.20
CA ASP A 842 3.28 -5.12 -19.94
C ASP A 842 2.36 -4.52 -21.00
N ASP A 843 1.82 -3.37 -20.65
CA ASP A 843 1.06 -2.52 -21.54
C ASP A 843 1.87 -2.23 -22.81
N ALA A 844 1.23 -2.42 -23.96
CA ALA A 844 1.75 -2.13 -25.28
C ALA A 844 1.20 -0.79 -25.77
N THR A 845 2.06 0.00 -26.40
CA THR A 845 1.67 1.20 -27.12
C THR A 845 1.56 0.93 -28.60
N THR A 846 0.42 1.31 -29.19
CA THR A 846 0.22 1.26 -30.64
C THR A 846 -0.11 2.68 -31.14
N PRO A 847 0.63 3.22 -32.13
CA PRO A 847 0.22 4.43 -32.82
C PRO A 847 -1.08 4.17 -33.58
N LEU A 848 -2.13 4.95 -33.32
CA LEU A 848 -3.33 4.91 -34.15
C LEU A 848 -3.06 5.67 -35.44
N ARG A 849 -3.21 5.01 -36.59
CA ARG A 849 -3.20 5.69 -37.90
C ARG A 849 -4.54 6.39 -38.10
N GLU A 850 -4.53 7.62 -38.61
CA GLU A 850 -5.73 8.41 -38.92
C GLU A 850 -6.73 7.70 -39.86
N ASP A 851 -6.31 6.61 -40.53
CA ASP A 851 -7.12 5.88 -41.52
C ASP A 851 -7.96 4.71 -40.92
N GLY A 852 -8.05 4.61 -39.59
CA GLY A 852 -8.45 3.37 -38.90
C GLY A 852 -9.73 3.40 -38.06
N TYR A 853 -10.72 4.26 -38.36
CA TYR A 853 -12.10 4.02 -37.88
C TYR A 853 -12.77 3.00 -38.82
N LYS A 854 -12.53 1.71 -38.63
CA LYS A 854 -13.34 0.65 -39.23
C LYS A 854 -13.58 -0.49 -38.27
#